data_AF-A0A238Y7U0-F1
#
_entry.id   AF-A0A238Y7U0-F1
#
_cell.length_a   1.000
_cell.length_b   1.000
_cell.length_c   1.000
_cell.angle_alpha   90.00
_cell.angle_beta   90.00
_cell.angle_gamma   90.00
#
_symmetry.space_group_name_H-M   'P 1'
#
loop_
_entity.id
_entity.type
_entity.pdbx_description
1 polymer ?
#
loop_
_entity_poly.entity_id
_entity_poly.type
_entity_poly.pdbx_seq_one_letter_code
_entity_poly.pdbx_strand_id
1 'polypeptide(L)'
;MTLFIKHYLILIALLINFSFVHSQTKKNSSASTQHQKSSSFKISPENKISLEKTGVIRCATVENEYFLQKKYPNRLSNSQFEKWLGPKIEDFKKSKNSGKLQKTTIEFNIPVVVHVIHDGDPINTPGNINGENISDAQIISQIKVLNEDFRRLTNTNGGANTTGLAQDIEINFCLAKQDANGDITTGIVRHNITPYTNDEPNGAGGADWETFETVADLKTNTIWDPTKYLNIWTMRFGGLSLDDGGLSDLLGFAQFPGSSTLSDLSTNSGIANTDGVVINFNALGTEDENDTSFTLNGTYNLGRTTTHEIGHWLGLRHIWGDKANDTDDGCLVDDYCSDTPNAEDANYSCNLTNDSCPDLVFDMVQNYMDYTPDACMDTFTQDQKDRMVTVMQNSPRRKELDSSIGCDTAIPAIRFINSNLSINEGTNCSYVDYEIPVRISAPPSQNATITFTINSTTLTEGDDFDIIIPSVQFNLGETIDKNFIVRIYADSFTEVDESITIGMSISTTGDALITTTSNTTFTLNVADDDTRYNGITTIFTDDFESYEDFKIDPIGGWTMNDLDGNFTYSVDNTTYPNQNSKGTFIVYNPSQTSPSTSPNWDPHGGQKGYYCFDATSNPSGTAVNNDYIFTPQINLNGTVSELKFWAKSITDTYGLERLTIKVSNSDTSVGSFTTINPVSPTPGPNSYQEIPTTWTEYTYDLSAFDGQQIYIAFHVTSADAFALMLDDVSIATDIQLVAQTDINTPDENQLNKSGTILTKNDANDNLLVDITNVNGKDYDCVSTNVSRAFSVATPALQETTPGISNYVMAKQFSISPTTIHSDGNATLIFYFTEQEISAWEAATGNVRGDITVIKNNGGTKESVAPTLGNLGSNISLSANFSTGINGTYSFGKASALSVYKSEFKSFSIYPNPTENKINIEVSTSEDVSIKLFDFLGRKVYDKILSNNSLFFNASINLKLSKGIYLLSIESDSKKSVKKLIIN
;
A
#
# COMPACT_ATOMS: atom_id res chain seq x y z
N MET A 1 -87.06 5.32 -8.51
CA MET A 1 -86.21 4.59 -7.53
C MET A 1 -84.78 4.67 -8.04
N THR A 2 -84.15 5.81 -7.83
CA THR A 2 -83.05 6.03 -6.85
C THR A 2 -81.70 5.52 -7.36
N LEU A 3 -80.90 6.50 -7.81
CA LEU A 3 -79.44 6.50 -8.06
C LEU A 3 -78.88 5.64 -9.20
N PHE A 4 -79.24 6.03 -10.43
CA PHE A 4 -78.27 6.28 -11.49
C PHE A 4 -77.57 7.64 -11.22
N ILE A 5 -76.36 7.86 -11.78
CA ILE A 5 -75.56 9.11 -11.85
C ILE A 5 -74.33 9.12 -10.91
N LYS A 6 -73.17 8.75 -11.49
CA LYS A 6 -71.78 9.17 -11.17
C LYS A 6 -70.82 8.14 -11.82
N HIS A 7 -70.38 8.25 -13.07
CA HIS A 7 -69.27 9.15 -13.44
C HIS A 7 -68.98 9.23 -14.96
N TYR A 8 -69.95 8.98 -15.84
CA TYR A 8 -69.77 9.21 -17.27
C TYR A 8 -70.95 10.02 -17.83
N LEU A 9 -70.62 11.15 -18.48
CA LEU A 9 -71.49 12.16 -19.12
C LEU A 9 -72.12 13.23 -18.20
N ILE A 10 -71.31 14.26 -17.92
CA ILE A 10 -71.58 15.72 -17.99
C ILE A 10 -70.16 16.33 -17.89
N LEU A 11 -69.39 16.43 -18.97
CA LEU A 11 -69.42 17.55 -19.92
C LEU A 11 -70.51 18.59 -19.63
N ILE A 12 -70.08 19.85 -19.52
CA ILE A 12 -70.87 21.11 -19.60
C ILE A 12 -70.97 21.85 -18.26
N ALA A 13 -70.39 23.06 -18.26
CA ALA A 13 -70.48 24.14 -17.26
C ALA A 13 -69.45 24.17 -16.12
N LEU A 14 -68.18 24.31 -16.48
CA LEU A 14 -67.34 25.40 -15.92
C LEU A 14 -66.33 25.87 -16.99
N LEU A 15 -66.90 26.23 -18.14
CA LEU A 15 -66.33 27.13 -19.14
C LEU A 15 -67.12 28.44 -19.05
N ILE A 16 -66.56 29.42 -18.33
CA ILE A 16 -66.83 30.88 -18.40
C ILE A 16 -65.46 31.47 -18.01
N ASN A 17 -64.63 32.10 -18.84
CA ASN A 17 -64.77 32.91 -20.05
C ASN A 17 -63.63 32.54 -21.02
N PHE A 18 -63.87 32.34 -22.32
CA PHE A 18 -63.88 33.38 -23.37
C PHE A 18 -62.63 34.27 -23.39
N SER A 19 -61.93 34.57 -24.47
CA SER A 19 -61.90 34.19 -25.90
C SER A 19 -60.99 35.24 -26.57
N PHE A 20 -60.21 34.86 -27.59
CA PHE A 20 -59.91 35.63 -28.82
C PHE A 20 -58.96 34.73 -29.66
N VAL A 21 -59.41 33.89 -30.60
CA VAL A 21 -59.97 34.09 -31.97
C VAL A 21 -58.95 34.56 -33.02
N HIS A 22 -58.62 33.63 -33.94
CA HIS A 22 -58.25 33.74 -35.39
C HIS A 22 -56.98 34.56 -35.77
N SER A 23 -56.13 34.19 -36.75
CA SER A 23 -56.33 33.51 -38.03
C SER A 23 -55.00 32.98 -38.63
N GLN A 24 -55.10 31.82 -39.29
CA GLN A 24 -54.34 31.23 -40.41
C GLN A 24 -53.07 31.94 -40.96
N THR A 25 -51.96 31.18 -41.06
CA THR A 25 -51.35 30.61 -42.31
C THR A 25 -49.81 30.49 -42.21
N LYS A 26 -49.26 29.26 -42.37
CA LYS A 26 -48.25 28.85 -43.37
C LYS A 26 -47.33 27.68 -42.91
N LYS A 27 -47.38 26.62 -43.72
CA LYS A 27 -46.33 25.65 -44.11
C LYS A 27 -45.76 24.65 -43.08
N ASN A 28 -46.06 23.38 -43.36
CA ASN A 28 -45.25 22.22 -43.03
C ASN A 28 -43.84 22.31 -43.64
N SER A 29 -42.82 22.03 -42.85
CA SER A 29 -41.64 21.26 -43.25
C SER A 29 -41.04 20.60 -42.00
N SER A 30 -40.90 19.28 -42.05
CA SER A 30 -40.17 18.40 -41.14
C SER A 30 -38.83 18.99 -40.67
N ALA A 31 -38.61 19.06 -39.36
CA ALA A 31 -37.33 19.38 -38.77
C ALA A 31 -36.75 18.10 -38.15
N SER A 32 -35.70 17.59 -38.79
CA SER A 32 -34.72 16.65 -38.25
C SER A 32 -34.14 17.19 -36.94
N THR A 33 -34.03 16.33 -35.94
CA THR A 33 -33.19 16.54 -34.77
C THR A 33 -31.74 16.69 -35.24
N GLN A 34 -31.26 17.93 -35.34
CA GLN A 34 -29.83 18.21 -35.46
C GLN A 34 -29.19 17.98 -34.10
N HIS A 35 -28.37 16.94 -33.99
CA HIS A 35 -27.36 16.85 -32.96
C HIS A 35 -26.40 18.04 -33.10
N GLN A 36 -26.10 18.72 -32.01
CA GLN A 36 -25.09 19.78 -32.01
C GLN A 36 -23.73 19.14 -32.32
N LYS A 37 -23.24 19.33 -33.55
CA LYS A 37 -21.84 19.05 -33.92
C LYS A 37 -20.93 19.75 -32.91
N SER A 38 -19.99 19.01 -32.32
CA SER A 38 -18.84 19.59 -31.62
C SER A 38 -18.16 20.58 -32.58
N SER A 39 -18.20 21.86 -32.25
CA SER A 39 -17.79 22.94 -33.15
C SER A 39 -16.26 23.14 -33.24
N SER A 40 -15.44 22.15 -32.84
CA SER A 40 -13.98 22.33 -32.73
C SER A 40 -13.07 21.24 -33.31
N PHE A 41 -13.59 20.08 -33.75
CA PHE A 41 -12.79 19.05 -34.42
C PHE A 41 -13.04 19.08 -35.93
N LYS A 42 -11.97 19.17 -36.73
CA LYS A 42 -12.05 19.19 -38.20
C LYS A 42 -11.23 18.02 -38.76
N ILE A 43 -11.94 17.02 -39.28
CA ILE A 43 -11.35 15.95 -40.10
C ILE A 43 -10.80 16.54 -41.41
N SER A 44 -9.64 16.03 -41.86
CA SER A 44 -9.02 16.45 -43.11
C SER A 44 -9.91 16.17 -44.34
N PRO A 45 -9.80 16.96 -45.42
CA PRO A 45 -10.48 16.66 -46.69
C PRO A 45 -10.20 15.25 -47.19
N GLU A 46 -8.96 14.79 -47.06
CA GLU A 46 -8.50 13.48 -47.50
C GLU A 46 -9.17 12.36 -46.69
N ASN A 47 -9.31 12.52 -45.37
CA ASN A 47 -10.00 11.52 -44.54
C ASN A 47 -11.51 11.46 -44.82
N LYS A 48 -12.16 12.57 -45.19
CA LYS A 48 -13.55 12.53 -45.68
C LYS A 48 -13.67 11.71 -46.96
N ILE A 49 -12.76 11.96 -47.91
CA ILE A 49 -12.73 11.24 -49.18
C ILE A 49 -12.37 9.76 -48.97
N SER A 50 -11.46 9.45 -48.03
CA SER A 50 -11.11 8.08 -47.63
C SER A 50 -12.35 7.32 -47.19
N LEU A 51 -13.13 7.90 -46.28
CA LEU A 51 -14.36 7.30 -45.77
C LEU A 51 -15.38 7.11 -46.90
N GLU A 52 -15.59 8.12 -47.74
CA GLU A 52 -16.53 8.07 -48.87
C GLU A 52 -16.15 7.00 -49.92
N LYS A 53 -14.86 6.85 -50.23
CA LYS A 53 -14.39 5.95 -51.29
C LYS A 53 -14.13 4.52 -50.81
N THR A 54 -13.67 4.35 -49.57
CA THR A 54 -13.16 3.07 -49.07
C THR A 54 -13.98 2.50 -47.92
N GLY A 55 -14.83 3.31 -47.28
CA GLY A 55 -15.61 2.93 -46.10
C GLY A 55 -14.82 2.95 -44.79
N VAL A 56 -13.56 3.35 -44.82
CA VAL A 56 -12.70 3.51 -43.64
C VAL A 56 -11.80 4.74 -43.79
N ILE A 57 -11.26 5.19 -42.67
CA ILE A 57 -10.27 6.26 -42.58
C ILE A 57 -8.90 5.61 -42.39
N ARG A 58 -7.97 5.92 -43.29
CA ARG A 58 -6.69 5.24 -43.35
C ARG A 58 -5.79 5.57 -42.16
N CYS A 59 -5.65 6.85 -41.85
CA CYS A 59 -4.78 7.37 -40.82
C CYS A 59 -5.38 8.65 -40.22
N ALA A 60 -5.16 8.90 -38.93
CA ALA A 60 -5.57 10.13 -38.26
C ALA A 60 -4.42 10.78 -37.49
N THR A 61 -3.18 10.56 -37.94
CA THR A 61 -1.97 11.06 -37.30
C THR A 61 -1.87 12.59 -37.32
N VAL A 62 -2.34 13.24 -38.39
CA VAL A 62 -2.41 14.70 -38.48
C VAL A 62 -3.45 15.27 -37.52
N GLU A 63 -4.62 14.65 -37.43
CA GLU A 63 -5.67 15.01 -36.48
C GLU A 63 -5.23 14.80 -35.03
N ASN A 64 -4.55 13.68 -34.73
CA ASN A 64 -3.95 13.44 -33.42
C ASN A 64 -2.87 14.49 -33.09
N GLU A 65 -2.04 14.88 -34.07
CA GLU A 65 -1.06 15.95 -33.89
C GLU A 65 -1.72 17.29 -33.55
N TYR A 66 -2.83 17.64 -34.21
CA TYR A 66 -3.61 18.84 -33.86
C TYR A 66 -4.24 18.74 -32.46
N PHE A 67 -4.76 17.57 -32.09
CA PHE A 67 -5.25 17.30 -30.73
C PHE A 67 -4.13 17.51 -29.70
N LEU A 68 -2.95 16.96 -29.94
CA LEU A 68 -1.79 17.12 -29.08
C LEU A 68 -1.28 18.57 -29.03
N GLN A 69 -1.28 19.30 -30.14
CA GLN A 69 -0.90 20.73 -30.16
C GLN A 69 -1.89 21.61 -29.39
N LYS A 70 -3.19 21.26 -29.44
CA LYS A 70 -4.22 21.94 -28.65
C LYS A 70 -4.06 21.66 -27.15
N LYS A 71 -3.74 20.41 -26.78
CA LYS A 71 -3.51 19.98 -25.39
C LYS A 71 -2.16 20.48 -24.84
N TYR A 72 -1.14 20.59 -25.71
CA TYR A 72 0.23 20.98 -25.35
C TYR A 72 0.71 22.17 -26.20
N PRO A 73 0.45 23.42 -25.78
CA PRO A 73 0.74 24.62 -26.58
C PRO A 73 2.23 24.82 -26.95
N ASN A 74 3.14 24.17 -26.23
CA ASN A 74 4.59 24.20 -26.49
C ASN A 74 5.07 23.11 -27.48
N ARG A 75 4.17 22.25 -27.96
CA ARG A 75 4.48 21.26 -28.99
C ARG A 75 4.76 21.97 -30.31
N LEU A 76 5.82 21.53 -31.01
CA LEU A 76 6.24 22.18 -32.24
C LEU A 76 5.16 22.08 -33.33
N SER A 77 4.90 23.20 -34.00
CA SER A 77 4.22 23.17 -35.29
C SER A 77 5.08 22.48 -36.34
N ASN A 78 4.46 22.01 -37.43
CA ASN A 78 5.17 21.38 -38.55
C ASN A 78 6.35 22.25 -39.03
N SER A 79 6.12 23.54 -39.31
CA SER A 79 7.19 24.46 -39.74
C SER A 79 8.37 24.57 -38.76
N GLN A 80 8.11 24.51 -37.44
CA GLN A 80 9.18 24.55 -36.44
C GLN A 80 9.96 23.24 -36.38
N PHE A 81 9.27 22.10 -36.47
CA PHE A 81 9.92 20.79 -36.53
C PHE A 81 10.83 20.67 -37.76
N GLU A 82 10.35 21.11 -38.93
CA GLU A 82 11.16 21.09 -40.17
C GLU A 82 12.36 22.03 -40.14
N LYS A 83 12.21 23.22 -39.52
CA LYS A 83 13.35 24.14 -39.30
C LYS A 83 14.44 23.52 -38.42
N TRP A 84 14.07 22.61 -37.52
CA TRP A 84 15.01 21.88 -36.68
C TRP A 84 15.62 20.67 -37.41
N LEU A 85 14.82 19.90 -38.14
CA LEU A 85 15.24 18.65 -38.78
C LEU A 85 16.01 18.87 -40.08
N GLY A 86 15.60 19.83 -40.93
CA GLY A 86 16.19 20.08 -42.25
C GLY A 86 17.72 20.27 -42.23
N PRO A 87 18.28 21.16 -41.38
CA PRO A 87 19.73 21.32 -41.28
C PRO A 87 20.47 20.03 -40.88
N LYS A 88 19.84 19.17 -40.07
CA LYS A 88 20.43 17.90 -39.62
C LYS A 88 20.44 16.86 -40.73
N ILE A 89 19.39 16.80 -41.55
CA ILE A 89 19.35 15.95 -42.76
C ILE A 89 20.46 16.38 -43.72
N GLU A 90 20.63 17.68 -43.96
CA GLU A 90 21.71 18.20 -44.81
C GLU A 90 23.10 17.84 -44.29
N ASP A 91 23.31 17.94 -42.98
CA ASP A 91 24.58 17.56 -42.35
C ASP A 91 24.83 16.04 -42.40
N PHE A 92 23.77 15.23 -42.25
CA PHE A 92 23.81 13.79 -42.45
C PHE A 92 24.19 13.43 -43.90
N LYS A 93 23.51 14.02 -44.89
CA LYS A 93 23.80 13.86 -46.33
C LYS A 93 25.25 14.25 -46.68
N LYS A 94 25.75 15.38 -46.16
CA LYS A 94 27.17 15.79 -46.33
C LYS A 94 28.16 14.81 -45.70
N SER A 95 27.84 14.30 -44.51
CA SER A 95 28.68 13.35 -43.78
C SER A 95 28.78 12.00 -44.50
N LYS A 96 27.67 11.55 -45.10
CA LYS A 96 27.59 10.37 -45.99
C LYS A 96 28.44 10.57 -47.25
N ASN A 97 28.28 11.70 -47.95
CA ASN A 97 28.99 11.99 -49.19
C ASN A 97 30.51 12.23 -49.02
N SER A 98 30.96 12.65 -47.83
CA SER A 98 32.38 12.91 -47.54
C SER A 98 33.16 11.69 -47.07
N GLY A 99 32.52 10.52 -46.93
CA GLY A 99 33.16 9.28 -46.46
C GLY A 99 33.65 9.34 -45.01
N LYS A 100 33.21 10.34 -44.22
CA LYS A 100 33.56 10.49 -42.80
C LYS A 100 32.75 9.57 -41.88
N LEU A 101 31.60 9.10 -42.35
CA LEU A 101 30.86 8.00 -41.71
C LEU A 101 31.56 6.68 -42.05
N GLN A 102 32.63 6.34 -41.31
CA GLN A 102 33.46 5.13 -41.51
C GLN A 102 32.92 3.88 -40.79
N LYS A 103 31.78 3.95 -40.09
CA LYS A 103 31.15 2.79 -39.44
C LYS A 103 30.09 2.21 -40.38
N THR A 104 30.39 1.01 -40.86
CA THR A 104 29.56 0.06 -41.60
C THR A 104 28.18 -0.12 -40.96
N THR A 105 27.12 0.13 -41.75
CA THR A 105 25.69 -0.13 -41.48
C THR A 105 25.13 0.60 -40.25
N ILE A 106 24.20 1.55 -40.48
CA ILE A 106 23.42 2.14 -39.38
C ILE A 106 22.20 1.24 -39.24
N GLU A 107 22.41 0.02 -38.73
CA GLU A 107 21.35 -0.94 -38.51
C GLU A 107 20.78 -0.75 -37.11
N PHE A 108 19.61 -0.10 -37.02
CA PHE A 108 18.91 0.08 -35.76
C PHE A 108 18.12 -1.18 -35.43
N ASN A 109 18.27 -1.71 -34.22
CA ASN A 109 17.44 -2.81 -33.72
C ASN A 109 16.50 -2.27 -32.67
N ILE A 110 15.21 -2.17 -33.00
CA ILE A 110 14.20 -1.53 -32.16
C ILE A 110 13.40 -2.58 -31.41
N PRO A 111 13.46 -2.59 -30.05
CA PRO A 111 12.57 -3.41 -29.25
C PRO A 111 11.13 -2.89 -29.33
N VAL A 112 10.19 -3.79 -29.58
CA VAL A 112 8.77 -3.51 -29.71
C VAL A 112 8.01 -4.18 -28.59
N VAL A 113 7.12 -3.44 -27.95
CA VAL A 113 6.07 -4.00 -27.10
C VAL A 113 4.71 -3.77 -27.75
N VAL A 114 3.90 -4.81 -27.83
CA VAL A 114 2.54 -4.77 -28.38
C VAL A 114 1.55 -4.89 -27.22
N HIS A 115 0.77 -3.84 -27.00
CA HIS A 115 -0.28 -3.76 -26.01
C HIS A 115 -1.62 -4.13 -26.66
N VAL A 116 -2.13 -5.33 -26.35
CA VAL A 116 -3.46 -5.78 -26.78
C VAL A 116 -4.48 -5.34 -25.75
N ILE A 117 -5.38 -4.46 -26.14
CA ILE A 117 -6.45 -3.96 -25.28
C ILE A 117 -7.71 -4.74 -25.60
N HIS A 118 -8.30 -5.35 -24.57
CA HIS A 118 -9.51 -6.16 -24.70
C HIS A 118 -10.38 -6.06 -23.44
N ASP A 119 -11.61 -6.54 -23.53
CA ASP A 119 -12.66 -6.41 -22.51
C ASP A 119 -12.95 -7.73 -21.76
N GLY A 120 -12.02 -8.67 -21.82
CA GLY A 120 -12.12 -10.00 -21.22
C GLY A 120 -12.34 -11.14 -22.21
N ASP A 121 -12.45 -10.85 -23.50
CA ASP A 121 -12.48 -11.85 -24.56
C ASP A 121 -11.32 -12.86 -24.45
N PRO A 122 -11.53 -14.16 -24.75
CA PRO A 122 -10.45 -15.13 -24.83
C PRO A 122 -9.54 -14.85 -26.03
N ILE A 123 -8.25 -15.19 -25.91
CA ILE A 123 -7.29 -15.05 -27.01
C ILE A 123 -7.77 -15.84 -28.23
N ASN A 124 -7.76 -15.20 -29.41
CA ASN A 124 -8.15 -15.84 -30.66
C ASN A 124 -7.26 -17.06 -30.95
N THR A 125 -7.89 -18.15 -31.38
CA THR A 125 -7.23 -19.41 -31.74
C THR A 125 -7.83 -19.98 -33.02
N PRO A 126 -7.16 -20.90 -33.74
CA PRO A 126 -7.71 -21.48 -34.96
C PRO A 126 -9.10 -22.09 -34.73
N GLY A 127 -10.10 -21.58 -35.46
CA GLY A 127 -11.50 -21.99 -35.32
C GLY A 127 -12.27 -21.35 -34.16
N ASN A 128 -11.68 -20.43 -33.41
CA ASN A 128 -12.31 -19.69 -32.32
C ASN A 128 -11.80 -18.24 -32.29
N ILE A 129 -12.45 -17.40 -33.10
CA ILE A 129 -12.16 -15.97 -33.25
C ILE A 129 -13.26 -15.20 -32.53
N ASN A 130 -12.93 -14.51 -31.45
CA ASN A 130 -13.92 -13.88 -30.55
C ASN A 130 -13.85 -12.36 -30.47
N GLY A 131 -12.82 -11.70 -31.01
CA GLY A 131 -12.78 -10.24 -30.98
C GLY A 131 -11.36 -9.68 -31.11
N GLU A 132 -11.11 -8.60 -30.38
CA GLU A 132 -9.88 -7.82 -30.37
C GLU A 132 -8.73 -8.44 -29.58
N ASN A 133 -8.98 -9.50 -28.80
CA ASN A 133 -7.91 -10.24 -28.14
C ASN A 133 -7.15 -11.14 -29.13
N ILE A 134 -6.52 -10.51 -30.13
CA ILE A 134 -5.89 -11.15 -31.29
C ILE A 134 -4.79 -12.13 -30.89
N SER A 135 -4.59 -13.17 -31.71
CA SER A 135 -3.59 -14.22 -31.45
C SER A 135 -2.15 -13.69 -31.47
N ASP A 136 -1.25 -14.36 -30.73
CA ASP A 136 0.19 -14.05 -30.79
C ASP A 136 0.74 -14.21 -32.22
N ALA A 137 0.24 -15.18 -32.98
CA ALA A 137 0.64 -15.42 -34.37
C ALA A 137 0.32 -14.22 -35.28
N GLN A 138 -0.85 -13.59 -35.09
CA GLN A 138 -1.22 -12.37 -35.81
C GLN A 138 -0.24 -11.22 -35.51
N ILE A 139 0.12 -11.05 -34.24
CA ILE A 139 1.09 -10.02 -33.81
C ILE A 139 2.48 -10.30 -34.38
N ILE A 140 2.96 -11.54 -34.29
CA ILE A 140 4.26 -11.97 -34.84
C ILE A 140 4.30 -11.74 -36.36
N SER A 141 3.20 -11.98 -37.07
CA SER A 141 3.10 -11.72 -38.51
C SER A 141 3.30 -10.22 -38.85
N GLN A 142 2.83 -9.31 -37.99
CA GLN A 142 3.05 -7.87 -38.18
C GLN A 142 4.53 -7.52 -38.02
N ILE A 143 5.21 -8.07 -37.00
CA ILE A 143 6.64 -7.82 -36.78
C ILE A 143 7.47 -8.35 -37.97
N LYS A 144 7.05 -9.45 -38.58
CA LYS A 144 7.64 -9.94 -39.83
C LYS A 144 7.47 -8.92 -40.96
N VAL A 145 6.26 -8.44 -41.22
CA VAL A 145 5.98 -7.42 -42.27
C VAL A 145 6.81 -6.15 -42.06
N LEU A 146 6.92 -5.66 -40.82
CA LEU A 146 7.74 -4.48 -40.53
C LEU A 146 9.20 -4.70 -40.93
N ASN A 147 9.78 -5.86 -40.62
CA ASN A 147 11.13 -6.17 -41.07
C ASN A 147 11.21 -6.32 -42.60
N GLU A 148 10.19 -6.87 -43.26
CA GLU A 148 10.14 -6.97 -44.72
C GLU A 148 10.15 -5.61 -45.41
N ASP A 149 9.28 -4.70 -44.96
CA ASP A 149 9.09 -3.38 -45.54
C ASP A 149 10.27 -2.45 -45.21
N PHE A 150 10.73 -2.38 -43.95
CA PHE A 150 11.83 -1.50 -43.54
C PHE A 150 13.22 -2.01 -43.92
N ARG A 151 13.39 -3.32 -44.16
CA ARG A 151 14.65 -3.88 -44.68
C ARG A 151 14.65 -4.12 -46.19
N ARG A 152 13.52 -3.86 -46.85
CA ARG A 152 13.32 -4.14 -48.28
C ARG A 152 13.77 -5.57 -48.63
N LEU A 153 13.27 -6.55 -47.87
CA LEU A 153 13.74 -7.93 -47.96
C LEU A 153 13.39 -8.53 -49.32
N THR A 154 14.38 -9.06 -50.03
CA THR A 154 14.15 -9.65 -51.35
C THR A 154 13.21 -10.86 -51.27
N ASN A 155 12.32 -11.01 -52.24
CA ASN A 155 11.30 -12.07 -52.33
C ASN A 155 10.18 -12.00 -51.28
N THR A 156 9.94 -10.81 -50.72
CA THR A 156 8.75 -10.51 -49.92
C THR A 156 8.01 -9.33 -50.54
N ASN A 157 6.79 -9.04 -50.06
CA ASN A 157 6.03 -7.90 -50.59
C ASN A 157 6.76 -6.57 -50.37
N GLY A 158 7.47 -6.41 -49.24
CA GLY A 158 8.29 -5.23 -48.95
C GLY A 158 9.53 -5.07 -49.84
N GLY A 159 9.93 -6.13 -50.55
CA GLY A 159 11.05 -6.11 -51.50
C GLY A 159 10.66 -5.96 -52.98
N ALA A 160 9.38 -5.75 -53.30
CA ALA A 160 8.88 -5.75 -54.67
C ALA A 160 9.47 -4.61 -55.53
N ASN A 161 9.71 -3.43 -54.94
CA ASN A 161 10.34 -2.26 -55.56
C ASN A 161 9.74 -1.91 -56.94
N THR A 162 8.41 -1.87 -57.04
CA THR A 162 7.71 -1.61 -58.31
C THR A 162 7.95 -0.21 -58.85
N THR A 163 8.32 0.75 -58.00
CA THR A 163 8.71 2.11 -58.38
C THR A 163 10.14 2.20 -58.93
N GLY A 164 11.00 1.23 -58.61
CA GLY A 164 12.44 1.29 -58.86
C GLY A 164 13.21 2.20 -57.87
N LEU A 165 12.53 2.87 -56.94
CA LEU A 165 13.11 3.83 -56.00
C LEU A 165 13.21 3.31 -54.56
N ALA A 166 12.63 2.13 -54.26
CA ALA A 166 12.55 1.59 -52.90
C ALA A 166 13.93 1.35 -52.27
N GLN A 167 14.13 1.79 -51.03
CA GLN A 167 15.36 1.67 -50.26
C GLN A 167 15.22 0.74 -49.03
N ASP A 168 16.30 0.04 -48.68
CA ASP A 168 16.45 -0.59 -47.34
C ASP A 168 16.68 0.53 -46.33
N ILE A 169 15.79 0.68 -45.35
CA ILE A 169 15.83 1.74 -44.33
C ILE A 169 16.85 1.44 -43.22
N GLU A 170 17.32 0.19 -43.13
CA GLU A 170 18.26 -0.30 -42.11
C GLU A 170 17.67 -0.25 -40.68
N ILE A 171 16.37 -0.46 -40.54
CA ILE A 171 15.70 -0.60 -39.23
C ILE A 171 15.12 -2.01 -39.12
N ASN A 172 15.49 -2.73 -38.07
CA ASN A 172 14.87 -4.00 -37.67
C ASN A 172 13.99 -3.80 -36.45
N PHE A 173 12.98 -4.66 -36.34
CA PHE A 173 12.07 -4.73 -35.21
C PHE A 173 12.14 -6.11 -34.58
N CYS A 174 12.21 -6.15 -33.26
CA CYS A 174 12.09 -7.39 -32.50
C CYS A 174 10.97 -7.21 -31.47
N LEU A 175 10.21 -8.26 -31.14
CA LEU A 175 9.45 -8.22 -29.90
C LEU A 175 10.44 -8.19 -28.73
N ALA A 176 10.15 -7.32 -27.75
CA ALA A 176 10.93 -7.23 -26.54
C ALA A 176 11.03 -8.62 -25.87
N LYS A 177 12.20 -8.95 -25.37
CA LYS A 177 12.49 -10.18 -24.61
C LYS A 177 12.72 -9.90 -23.14
N GLN A 178 12.86 -8.62 -22.78
CA GLN A 178 12.97 -8.13 -21.41
C GLN A 178 11.93 -7.03 -21.22
N ASP A 179 11.27 -7.00 -20.07
CA ASP A 179 10.37 -5.92 -19.69
C ASP A 179 11.13 -4.73 -19.09
N ALA A 180 10.40 -3.72 -18.60
CA ALA A 180 11.00 -2.54 -17.96
C ALA A 180 11.87 -2.88 -16.74
N ASN A 181 11.62 -4.01 -16.07
CA ASN A 181 12.35 -4.49 -14.91
C ASN A 181 13.49 -5.47 -15.27
N GLY A 182 13.65 -5.81 -16.56
CA GLY A 182 14.62 -6.81 -17.02
C GLY A 182 14.13 -8.26 -16.89
N ASP A 183 12.85 -8.47 -16.56
CA ASP A 183 12.23 -9.80 -16.49
C ASP A 183 11.89 -10.31 -17.90
N ILE A 184 11.86 -11.64 -18.10
CA ILE A 184 11.47 -12.22 -19.38
C ILE A 184 10.06 -11.79 -19.77
N THR A 185 9.92 -11.39 -21.02
CA THR A 185 8.63 -11.10 -21.64
C THR A 185 8.58 -11.68 -23.05
N THR A 186 7.37 -11.86 -23.57
CA THR A 186 7.12 -12.15 -24.99
C THR A 186 7.10 -10.88 -25.83
N GLY A 187 7.11 -9.70 -25.20
CA GLY A 187 6.89 -8.40 -25.85
C GLY A 187 5.42 -8.17 -26.21
N ILE A 188 4.51 -9.03 -25.76
CA ILE A 188 3.07 -8.92 -25.94
C ILE A 188 2.43 -8.78 -24.56
N VAL A 189 1.80 -7.65 -24.29
CA VAL A 189 1.12 -7.36 -23.03
C VAL A 189 -0.38 -7.26 -23.32
N ARG A 190 -1.19 -8.00 -22.59
CA ARG A 190 -2.65 -8.01 -22.75
C ARG A 190 -3.29 -7.31 -21.57
N HIS A 191 -4.05 -6.25 -21.85
CA HIS A 191 -4.72 -5.44 -20.85
C HIS A 191 -6.21 -5.72 -20.93
N ASN A 192 -6.74 -6.38 -19.89
CA ASN A 192 -8.18 -6.56 -19.72
C ASN A 192 -8.75 -5.34 -19.00
N ILE A 193 -9.44 -4.47 -19.74
CA ILE A 193 -9.95 -3.20 -19.21
C ILE A 193 -11.47 -3.18 -19.34
N THR A 194 -12.16 -3.50 -18.25
CA THR A 194 -13.63 -3.44 -18.14
C THR A 194 -14.07 -2.15 -17.42
N PRO A 195 -15.19 -1.50 -17.81
CA PRO A 195 -16.24 -1.95 -18.71
C PRO A 195 -16.09 -1.45 -20.16
N TYR A 196 -14.86 -1.23 -20.67
CA TYR A 196 -14.63 -0.81 -22.06
C TYR A 196 -14.91 -1.97 -23.03
N THR A 197 -16.21 -2.20 -23.32
CA THR A 197 -16.69 -3.38 -24.08
C THR A 197 -16.64 -3.19 -25.59
N ASN A 198 -16.36 -1.97 -26.08
CA ASN A 198 -16.22 -1.63 -27.50
C ASN A 198 -17.39 -2.09 -28.42
N ASP A 199 -18.51 -2.45 -27.80
CA ASP A 199 -19.77 -2.93 -28.41
C ASP A 199 -20.91 -1.91 -28.19
N GLU A 200 -20.58 -0.74 -27.64
CA GLU A 200 -21.54 0.33 -27.42
C GLU A 200 -22.00 0.94 -28.75
N PRO A 201 -23.32 1.08 -28.99
CA PRO A 201 -23.83 1.69 -30.21
C PRO A 201 -23.29 3.11 -30.40
N ASN A 202 -23.07 3.51 -31.66
CA ASN A 202 -22.54 4.83 -32.04
C ASN A 202 -23.21 5.98 -31.26
N GLY A 203 -22.41 6.74 -30.50
CA GLY A 203 -22.87 7.90 -29.73
C GLY A 203 -23.70 7.58 -28.48
N ALA A 204 -23.64 6.35 -27.97
CA ALA A 204 -24.30 5.96 -26.71
C ALA A 204 -23.60 6.52 -25.45
N GLY A 205 -22.33 6.94 -25.57
CA GLY A 205 -21.55 7.52 -24.47
C GLY A 205 -21.23 6.53 -23.35
N GLY A 206 -21.19 5.23 -23.66
CA GLY A 206 -20.70 4.20 -22.74
C GLY A 206 -19.17 4.20 -22.64
N ALA A 207 -18.62 3.36 -21.75
CA ALA A 207 -17.17 3.21 -21.64
C ALA A 207 -16.64 2.51 -22.92
N ASP A 208 -15.95 3.27 -23.76
CA ASP A 208 -15.41 2.79 -25.05
C ASP A 208 -14.19 3.64 -25.45
N TRP A 209 -13.29 3.09 -26.28
CA TRP A 209 -12.14 3.79 -26.86
C TRP A 209 -12.57 4.71 -28.00
N GLU A 210 -13.44 5.66 -27.65
CA GLU A 210 -14.19 6.46 -28.60
C GLU A 210 -13.36 7.63 -29.14
N THR A 211 -12.45 8.23 -28.36
CA THR A 211 -11.76 9.49 -28.72
C THR A 211 -10.25 9.44 -28.50
N PHE A 212 -9.49 10.34 -29.15
CA PHE A 212 -8.05 10.50 -28.91
C PHE A 212 -7.70 10.74 -27.43
N GLU A 213 -8.58 11.39 -26.68
CA GLU A 213 -8.39 11.64 -25.25
C GLU A 213 -8.44 10.33 -24.47
N THR A 214 -9.51 9.55 -24.63
CA THR A 214 -9.64 8.24 -23.97
C THR A 214 -8.48 7.29 -24.30
N VAL A 215 -7.99 7.33 -25.56
CA VAL A 215 -6.83 6.52 -25.97
C VAL A 215 -5.53 7.09 -25.38
N ALA A 216 -5.36 8.40 -25.25
CA ALA A 216 -4.18 8.99 -24.61
C ALA A 216 -4.08 8.60 -23.12
N ASP A 217 -5.21 8.53 -22.43
CA ASP A 217 -5.25 8.13 -21.02
C ASP A 217 -4.95 6.64 -20.86
N LEU A 218 -5.50 5.79 -21.75
CA LEU A 218 -5.11 4.39 -21.85
C LEU A 218 -3.60 4.22 -22.04
N LYS A 219 -3.01 4.94 -23.00
CA LYS A 219 -1.56 4.87 -23.27
C LYS A 219 -0.78 5.25 -22.03
N THR A 220 -1.17 6.31 -21.34
CA THR A 220 -0.51 6.78 -20.12
C THR A 220 -0.40 5.70 -19.04
N ASN A 221 -1.44 4.86 -18.89
CA ASN A 221 -1.48 3.81 -17.87
C ASN A 221 -0.86 2.48 -18.32
N THR A 222 -0.54 2.31 -19.61
CA THR A 222 -0.12 1.01 -20.17
C THR A 222 1.22 1.03 -20.87
N ILE A 223 1.78 2.21 -21.13
CA ILE A 223 3.02 2.42 -21.88
C ILE A 223 4.25 1.86 -21.17
N TRP A 224 5.18 1.29 -21.94
CA TRP A 224 6.55 1.04 -21.48
C TRP A 224 7.48 2.19 -21.88
N ASP A 225 8.55 2.39 -21.12
CA ASP A 225 9.52 3.46 -21.33
C ASP A 225 9.86 3.66 -22.83
N PRO A 226 9.41 4.77 -23.45
CA PRO A 226 9.52 4.97 -24.89
C PRO A 226 10.96 5.30 -25.32
N THR A 227 11.88 5.47 -24.38
CA THR A 227 13.32 5.56 -24.67
C THR A 227 13.95 4.17 -24.87
N LYS A 228 13.25 3.10 -24.47
CA LYS A 228 13.70 1.71 -24.56
C LYS A 228 12.87 0.85 -25.50
N TYR A 229 11.59 1.20 -25.72
CA TYR A 229 10.66 0.40 -26.51
C TYR A 229 9.86 1.28 -27.49
N LEU A 230 9.60 0.76 -28.69
CA LEU A 230 8.49 1.20 -29.52
C LEU A 230 7.21 0.54 -29.00
N ASN A 231 6.27 1.37 -28.54
CA ASN A 231 4.96 0.92 -28.07
C ASN A 231 3.96 0.89 -29.23
N ILE A 232 3.33 -0.27 -29.44
CA ILE A 232 2.25 -0.48 -30.41
C ILE A 232 1.01 -0.89 -29.64
N TRP A 233 -0.06 -0.09 -29.69
CA TRP A 233 -1.35 -0.48 -29.12
C TRP A 233 -2.24 -1.06 -30.21
N THR A 234 -2.94 -2.13 -29.87
CA THR A 234 -3.97 -2.72 -30.72
C THR A 234 -5.26 -2.89 -29.95
N MET A 235 -6.35 -2.38 -30.52
CA MET A 235 -7.65 -2.30 -29.86
C MET A 235 -8.77 -2.25 -30.88
N ARG A 236 -10.00 -2.50 -30.42
CA ARG A 236 -11.19 -2.07 -31.14
C ARG A 236 -11.46 -0.60 -30.83
N PHE A 237 -11.66 0.20 -31.87
CA PHE A 237 -12.10 1.58 -31.71
C PHE A 237 -13.61 1.64 -31.51
N GLY A 238 -14.03 2.57 -30.66
CA GLY A 238 -15.42 2.69 -30.25
C GLY A 238 -16.37 3.21 -31.32
N GLY A 239 -17.68 3.21 -31.05
CA GLY A 239 -18.73 3.37 -32.06
C GLY A 239 -18.87 4.71 -32.78
N LEU A 240 -18.23 5.81 -32.36
CA LEU A 240 -18.42 7.12 -33.00
C LEU A 240 -17.46 7.37 -34.17
N SER A 241 -17.97 7.94 -35.27
CA SER A 241 -17.16 8.26 -36.46
C SER A 241 -16.17 9.40 -36.20
N LEU A 242 -15.09 9.46 -36.97
CA LEU A 242 -14.11 10.56 -36.85
C LEU A 242 -14.70 11.94 -37.21
N ASP A 243 -15.68 12.04 -38.12
CA ASP A 243 -16.36 13.33 -38.42
C ASP A 243 -17.19 13.85 -37.24
N ASP A 244 -17.59 12.96 -36.34
CA ASP A 244 -18.28 13.29 -35.10
C ASP A 244 -17.33 13.39 -33.89
N GLY A 245 -16.01 13.24 -34.10
CA GLY A 245 -14.96 13.33 -33.08
C GLY A 245 -14.57 12.01 -32.43
N GLY A 246 -15.04 10.88 -32.97
CA GLY A 246 -14.72 9.53 -32.51
C GLY A 246 -13.61 8.82 -33.30
N LEU A 247 -13.53 7.48 -33.24
CA LEU A 247 -12.49 6.66 -33.87
C LEU A 247 -12.99 5.40 -34.64
N SER A 248 -14.30 5.14 -34.71
CA SER A 248 -14.88 3.86 -35.20
C SER A 248 -14.38 3.40 -36.57
N ASP A 249 -14.18 4.36 -37.47
CA ASP A 249 -13.89 4.09 -38.88
C ASP A 249 -12.38 4.08 -39.16
N LEU A 250 -11.54 4.26 -38.14
CA LEU A 250 -10.10 4.45 -38.26
C LEU A 250 -9.34 3.12 -38.31
N LEU A 251 -8.28 3.07 -39.11
CA LEU A 251 -7.35 1.93 -39.14
C LEU A 251 -6.13 2.13 -38.22
N GLY A 252 -5.61 3.35 -38.08
CA GLY A 252 -4.51 3.63 -37.16
C GLY A 252 -4.14 5.10 -37.05
N PHE A 253 -3.28 5.40 -36.09
CA PHE A 253 -2.61 6.69 -35.97
C PHE A 253 -1.32 6.57 -35.15
N ALA A 254 -0.42 7.54 -35.32
CA ALA A 254 0.85 7.65 -34.65
C ALA A 254 0.99 8.97 -33.86
N GLN A 255 2.05 9.04 -33.06
CA GLN A 255 2.56 10.29 -32.52
C GLN A 255 3.88 10.66 -33.23
N PHE A 256 3.94 11.86 -33.81
CA PHE A 256 5.17 12.38 -34.43
C PHE A 256 6.31 12.56 -33.40
N PRO A 257 7.58 12.43 -33.84
CA PRO A 257 8.77 12.67 -33.01
C PRO A 257 8.88 14.14 -32.55
N GLY A 258 9.65 14.36 -31.48
CA GLY A 258 9.90 15.70 -30.89
C GLY A 258 11.29 16.28 -31.18
N SER A 259 11.64 17.40 -30.54
CA SER A 259 12.92 18.13 -30.71
C SER A 259 13.80 18.16 -29.45
N SER A 260 15.04 18.66 -29.60
CA SER A 260 16.18 18.58 -28.66
C SER A 260 15.95 18.98 -27.18
N THR A 261 16.74 18.38 -26.28
CA THR A 261 16.84 18.63 -24.83
C THR A 261 17.82 19.77 -24.43
N LEU A 262 18.04 20.76 -25.31
CA LEU A 262 18.96 21.87 -25.01
C LEU A 262 18.21 23.02 -24.32
N SER A 263 18.81 23.57 -23.26
CA SER A 263 18.21 24.53 -22.33
C SER A 263 17.88 25.92 -22.90
N ASP A 264 18.25 26.22 -24.16
CA ASP A 264 17.95 27.49 -24.83
C ASP A 264 16.72 27.46 -25.75
N LEU A 265 16.07 26.29 -25.89
CA LEU A 265 14.84 26.12 -26.66
C LEU A 265 13.80 25.41 -25.79
N SER A 266 12.85 26.18 -25.25
CA SER A 266 11.70 25.64 -24.53
C SER A 266 10.91 24.71 -25.45
N THR A 267 11.08 23.39 -25.34
CA THR A 267 10.38 22.44 -26.21
C THR A 267 9.89 21.25 -25.40
N ASN A 268 8.58 21.24 -25.14
CA ASN A 268 7.90 20.07 -24.59
C ASN A 268 7.56 19.16 -25.78
N SER A 269 8.27 18.04 -25.94
CA SER A 269 8.23 17.12 -27.10
C SER A 269 6.94 16.28 -27.23
N GLY A 270 5.82 16.80 -26.73
CA GLY A 270 4.67 16.00 -26.29
C GLY A 270 5.01 15.17 -25.05
N ILE A 271 3.97 14.62 -24.40
CA ILE A 271 4.16 13.79 -23.22
C ILE A 271 4.83 12.46 -23.60
N ALA A 272 5.80 12.02 -22.80
CA ALA A 272 6.54 10.77 -23.05
C ALA A 272 5.59 9.56 -23.03
N ASN A 273 4.61 9.59 -22.13
CA ASN A 273 3.66 8.52 -21.82
C ASN A 273 2.57 8.27 -22.89
N THR A 274 2.54 9.00 -24.02
CA THR A 274 1.67 8.69 -25.18
C THR A 274 2.44 8.41 -26.45
N ASP A 275 3.76 8.19 -26.39
CA ASP A 275 4.57 7.92 -27.58
C ASP A 275 4.34 6.52 -28.15
N GLY A 276 4.22 6.42 -29.48
CA GLY A 276 4.06 5.15 -30.20
C GLY A 276 2.90 5.21 -31.19
N VAL A 277 2.44 4.04 -31.63
CA VAL A 277 1.41 3.89 -32.68
C VAL A 277 0.21 3.10 -32.17
N VAL A 278 -0.98 3.43 -32.65
CA VAL A 278 -2.23 2.75 -32.30
C VAL A 278 -2.85 2.21 -33.59
N ILE A 279 -3.19 0.93 -33.59
CA ILE A 279 -3.68 0.20 -34.77
C ILE A 279 -4.99 -0.49 -34.41
N ASN A 280 -5.99 -0.38 -35.27
CA ASN A 280 -7.21 -1.16 -35.15
C ASN A 280 -6.86 -2.66 -35.16
N PHE A 281 -7.44 -3.46 -34.27
CA PHE A 281 -7.10 -4.88 -34.12
C PHE A 281 -7.21 -5.69 -35.41
N ASN A 282 -8.10 -5.29 -36.32
CA ASN A 282 -8.27 -5.94 -37.61
C ASN A 282 -7.33 -5.43 -38.72
N ALA A 283 -6.50 -4.43 -38.43
CA ALA A 283 -5.54 -3.85 -39.37
C ALA A 283 -4.07 -4.14 -38.98
N LEU A 284 -3.86 -4.99 -37.97
CA LEU A 284 -2.56 -5.46 -37.50
C LEU A 284 -2.33 -6.91 -37.92
N GLY A 285 -1.24 -7.19 -38.63
CA GLY A 285 -0.88 -8.51 -39.14
C GLY A 285 -1.08 -8.66 -40.65
N THR A 286 -0.76 -9.85 -41.17
CA THR A 286 -0.87 -10.16 -42.60
C THR A 286 -1.65 -11.43 -42.89
N GLU A 287 -2.49 -11.38 -43.92
CA GLU A 287 -3.25 -12.52 -44.44
C GLU A 287 -2.33 -13.60 -45.01
N ASP A 288 -1.12 -13.25 -45.46
CA ASP A 288 -0.13 -14.19 -46.01
C ASP A 288 0.32 -15.25 -44.97
N GLU A 289 0.18 -14.95 -43.68
CA GLU A 289 0.54 -15.83 -42.55
C GLU A 289 -0.69 -16.31 -41.74
N ASN A 290 -1.90 -16.06 -42.24
CA ASN A 290 -3.13 -16.38 -41.50
C ASN A 290 -3.29 -17.89 -41.29
N ASP A 291 -3.16 -18.33 -40.05
CA ASP A 291 -3.32 -19.73 -39.61
C ASP A 291 -4.77 -20.06 -39.21
N THR A 292 -5.72 -19.21 -39.60
CA THR A 292 -7.14 -19.22 -39.23
C THR A 292 -7.47 -18.73 -37.81
N SER A 293 -6.51 -18.16 -37.07
CA SER A 293 -6.78 -17.43 -35.82
C SER A 293 -6.83 -15.91 -35.97
N PHE A 294 -6.65 -15.38 -37.19
CA PHE A 294 -6.49 -13.94 -37.37
C PHE A 294 -7.85 -13.28 -37.64
N THR A 295 -8.03 -12.07 -37.11
CA THR A 295 -9.11 -11.17 -37.53
C THR A 295 -8.50 -10.05 -38.34
N LEU A 296 -8.75 -10.00 -39.65
CA LEU A 296 -8.18 -9.00 -40.55
C LEU A 296 -9.26 -8.27 -41.36
N ASN A 297 -8.98 -7.02 -41.72
CA ASN A 297 -9.76 -6.21 -42.64
C ASN A 297 -9.79 -6.86 -44.05
N GLY A 298 -10.82 -6.58 -44.86
CA GLY A 298 -10.91 -7.19 -46.20
C GLY A 298 -9.91 -6.63 -47.23
N THR A 299 -9.42 -5.41 -47.02
CA THR A 299 -8.56 -4.66 -47.97
C THR A 299 -7.19 -4.32 -47.38
N TYR A 300 -7.15 -4.02 -46.08
CA TYR A 300 -5.96 -3.53 -45.38
C TYR A 300 -5.39 -4.61 -44.46
N ASN A 301 -4.93 -5.69 -45.07
CA ASN A 301 -4.62 -6.96 -44.41
C ASN A 301 -3.26 -7.54 -44.78
N LEU A 302 -2.31 -6.72 -45.22
CA LEU A 302 -0.92 -7.14 -45.43
C LEU A 302 0.04 -6.38 -44.49
N GLY A 303 -0.50 -5.76 -43.43
CA GLY A 303 0.24 -5.11 -42.36
C GLY A 303 0.74 -3.69 -42.65
N ARG A 304 0.27 -3.04 -43.74
CA ARG A 304 0.85 -1.76 -44.19
C ARG A 304 0.31 -0.55 -43.45
N THR A 305 -0.81 -0.71 -42.76
CA THR A 305 -1.28 0.27 -41.76
C THR A 305 -0.17 0.52 -40.73
N THR A 306 0.40 -0.52 -40.13
CA THR A 306 1.46 -0.35 -39.13
C THR A 306 2.76 0.18 -39.74
N THR A 307 3.12 -0.25 -40.96
CA THR A 307 4.28 0.31 -41.69
C THR A 307 4.12 1.82 -41.91
N HIS A 308 2.93 2.28 -42.32
CA HIS A 308 2.59 3.69 -42.52
C HIS A 308 2.68 4.49 -41.21
N GLU A 309 2.04 4.01 -40.13
CA GLU A 309 2.06 4.70 -38.83
C GLU A 309 3.47 4.79 -38.22
N ILE A 310 4.29 3.74 -38.39
CA ILE A 310 5.70 3.80 -37.95
C ILE A 310 6.50 4.78 -38.80
N GLY A 311 6.19 4.94 -40.08
CA GLY A 311 6.74 6.01 -40.93
C GLY A 311 6.53 7.39 -40.31
N HIS A 312 5.31 7.69 -39.85
CA HIS A 312 5.02 8.93 -39.12
C HIS A 312 5.76 9.04 -37.77
N TRP A 313 5.81 7.94 -37.00
CA TRP A 313 6.55 7.89 -35.74
C TRP A 313 8.07 8.13 -35.91
N LEU A 314 8.60 7.85 -37.10
CA LEU A 314 9.97 8.16 -37.56
C LEU A 314 10.07 9.51 -38.30
N GLY A 315 9.00 10.30 -38.37
CA GLY A 315 8.99 11.68 -38.85
C GLY A 315 8.64 11.88 -40.32
N LEU A 316 8.16 10.86 -41.04
CA LEU A 316 7.67 11.01 -42.41
C LEU A 316 6.29 11.67 -42.45
N ARG A 317 6.01 12.42 -43.52
CA ARG A 317 4.69 13.00 -43.79
C ARG A 317 3.98 12.19 -44.88
N HIS A 318 2.67 12.41 -45.00
CA HIS A 318 1.95 11.93 -46.17
C HIS A 318 2.51 12.54 -47.45
N ILE A 319 2.52 11.77 -48.55
CA ILE A 319 3.23 12.20 -49.78
C ILE A 319 2.61 13.44 -50.48
N TRP A 320 1.36 13.79 -50.14
CA TRP A 320 0.68 15.00 -50.63
C TRP A 320 0.87 16.22 -49.70
N GLY A 321 1.67 16.08 -48.64
CA GLY A 321 2.12 17.19 -47.78
C GLY A 321 1.09 17.73 -46.78
N ASP A 322 -0.11 17.16 -46.68
CA ASP A 322 -1.14 17.53 -45.69
C ASP A 322 -1.53 19.02 -45.72
N LYS A 323 -2.10 19.48 -46.84
CA LYS A 323 -2.50 20.89 -47.01
C LYS A 323 -3.40 21.39 -45.86
N ALA A 324 -3.14 22.62 -45.43
CA ALA A 324 -3.79 23.19 -44.24
C ALA A 324 -5.28 23.50 -44.47
N ASN A 325 -5.67 23.82 -45.70
CA ASN A 325 -7.06 24.07 -46.09
C ASN A 325 -7.38 23.41 -47.44
N ASP A 326 -8.66 23.09 -47.65
CA ASP A 326 -9.18 22.52 -48.90
C ASP A 326 -9.06 23.46 -50.12
N THR A 327 -8.85 24.76 -49.88
CA THR A 327 -8.61 25.76 -50.92
C THR A 327 -7.14 25.93 -51.30
N ASP A 328 -6.22 25.33 -50.54
CA ASP A 328 -4.79 25.42 -50.82
C ASP A 328 -4.44 24.45 -51.96
N ASP A 329 -3.51 24.85 -52.84
CA ASP A 329 -3.01 24.04 -53.94
C ASP A 329 -2.03 22.99 -53.39
N GLY A 330 -2.47 21.73 -53.33
CA GLY A 330 -1.70 20.61 -52.76
C GLY A 330 -0.38 20.38 -53.50
N CYS A 331 -0.33 20.69 -54.79
CA CYS A 331 0.91 20.64 -55.57
C CYS A 331 2.00 21.62 -55.11
N LEU A 332 1.68 22.58 -54.23
CA LEU A 332 2.62 23.53 -53.63
C LEU A 332 3.02 23.17 -52.19
N VAL A 333 2.45 22.09 -51.63
CA VAL A 333 2.81 21.54 -50.31
C VAL A 333 3.72 20.34 -50.53
N ASP A 334 4.67 20.13 -49.63
CA ASP A 334 5.75 19.16 -49.77
C ASP A 334 5.78 18.23 -48.54
N ASP A 335 6.09 16.96 -48.74
CA ASP A 335 6.35 15.98 -47.68
C ASP A 335 7.80 16.06 -47.14
N TYR A 336 8.56 17.02 -47.67
CA TYR A 336 9.96 17.33 -47.39
C TYR A 336 10.93 16.25 -47.87
N CYS A 337 10.52 15.45 -48.86
CA CYS A 337 11.34 14.50 -49.58
C CYS A 337 11.35 14.89 -51.07
N SER A 338 12.52 15.13 -51.66
CA SER A 338 12.60 15.62 -53.05
C SER A 338 12.48 14.51 -54.08
N ASP A 339 12.55 13.24 -53.65
CA ASP A 339 12.43 12.06 -54.50
C ASP A 339 11.04 11.39 -54.45
N THR A 340 10.10 11.98 -53.70
CA THR A 340 8.65 11.77 -53.77
C THR A 340 8.05 12.85 -54.67
N PRO A 341 7.44 12.50 -55.83
CA PRO A 341 6.71 13.46 -56.64
C PRO A 341 5.58 14.12 -55.85
N ASN A 342 5.42 15.45 -55.99
CA ASN A 342 4.31 16.16 -55.39
C ASN A 342 2.98 15.55 -55.86
N ALA A 343 2.06 15.35 -54.92
CA ALA A 343 0.70 14.94 -55.18
C ALA A 343 -0.28 15.98 -54.62
N GLU A 344 -1.39 16.24 -55.33
CA GLU A 344 -2.40 17.23 -54.92
C GLU A 344 -3.21 16.74 -53.71
N ASP A 345 -3.47 15.44 -53.65
CA ASP A 345 -4.30 14.75 -52.66
C ASP A 345 -3.81 13.30 -52.49
N ALA A 346 -4.31 12.62 -51.45
CA ALA A 346 -4.10 11.18 -51.26
C ALA A 346 -4.75 10.31 -52.36
N ASN A 347 -4.15 9.14 -52.64
CA ASN A 347 -4.69 8.14 -53.54
C ASN A 347 -5.34 6.98 -52.79
N TYR A 348 -6.53 6.57 -53.23
CA TYR A 348 -7.35 5.54 -52.55
C TYR A 348 -7.47 4.23 -53.36
N SER A 349 -6.76 4.15 -54.48
CA SER A 349 -6.77 3.00 -55.38
C SER A 349 -5.40 2.86 -56.04
N CYS A 350 -5.04 1.65 -56.47
CA CYS A 350 -3.74 1.41 -57.11
C CYS A 350 -3.75 1.83 -58.59
N ASN A 351 -3.86 3.13 -58.86
CA ASN A 351 -3.76 3.69 -60.21
C ASN A 351 -2.35 4.23 -60.48
N LEU A 352 -1.49 3.40 -61.08
CA LEU A 352 -0.09 3.74 -61.41
C LEU A 352 0.08 4.87 -62.44
N THR A 353 -1.02 5.40 -62.98
CA THR A 353 -1.03 6.47 -63.97
C THR A 353 -1.73 7.72 -63.46
N ASN A 354 -1.95 7.81 -62.14
CA ASN A 354 -2.49 9.03 -61.54
C ASN A 354 -1.46 10.16 -61.67
N ASP A 355 -1.93 11.31 -62.14
CA ASP A 355 -1.16 12.53 -62.29
C ASP A 355 -2.02 13.64 -61.69
N SER A 356 -1.83 13.88 -60.41
CA SER A 356 -2.62 14.87 -59.67
C SER A 356 -2.05 16.28 -59.78
N CYS A 357 -0.74 16.40 -60.09
CA CYS A 357 0.00 17.64 -60.26
C CYS A 357 0.59 17.75 -61.67
N PRO A 358 -0.17 18.26 -62.65
CA PRO A 358 0.24 18.29 -64.05
C PRO A 358 1.55 19.06 -64.22
N ASP A 359 2.49 18.49 -64.97
CA ASP A 359 3.87 18.94 -65.22
C ASP A 359 4.94 18.33 -64.28
N LEU A 360 4.53 17.50 -63.32
CA LEU A 360 5.39 16.75 -62.41
C LEU A 360 5.14 15.23 -62.63
N VAL A 361 6.07 14.37 -62.19
CA VAL A 361 6.01 12.92 -62.43
C VAL A 361 4.72 12.31 -61.85
N PHE A 362 4.22 11.19 -62.39
CA PHE A 362 3.06 10.46 -61.82
C PHE A 362 3.18 10.30 -60.30
N ASP A 363 2.05 10.43 -59.60
CA ASP A 363 1.98 10.25 -58.15
C ASP A 363 2.58 8.89 -57.76
N MET A 364 3.33 8.86 -56.66
CA MET A 364 3.94 7.62 -56.16
C MET A 364 2.93 6.80 -55.33
N VAL A 365 1.89 6.30 -55.97
CA VAL A 365 0.77 5.58 -55.33
C VAL A 365 1.17 4.30 -54.58
N GLN A 366 2.37 3.79 -54.83
CA GLN A 366 2.96 2.63 -54.14
C GLN A 366 3.77 3.01 -52.90
N ASN A 367 3.91 4.30 -52.58
CA ASN A 367 4.61 4.73 -51.38
C ASN A 367 3.81 4.33 -50.14
N TYR A 368 4.49 3.84 -49.10
CA TYR A 368 3.80 3.48 -47.85
C TYR A 368 3.11 4.67 -47.19
N MET A 369 3.53 5.91 -47.47
CA MET A 369 2.94 7.14 -46.92
C MET A 369 1.78 7.71 -47.76
N ASP A 370 1.26 6.97 -48.74
CA ASP A 370 -0.02 7.26 -49.41
C ASP A 370 -1.19 6.50 -48.74
N TYR A 371 -2.42 6.63 -49.23
CA TYR A 371 -3.63 5.97 -48.70
C TYR A 371 -4.16 4.81 -49.54
N THR A 372 -3.32 4.26 -50.43
CA THR A 372 -3.72 3.13 -51.27
C THR A 372 -3.91 1.83 -50.46
N PRO A 373 -4.59 0.81 -51.02
CA PRO A 373 -4.66 -0.51 -50.41
C PRO A 373 -3.28 -1.12 -50.15
N ASP A 374 -3.14 -1.93 -49.09
CA ASP A 374 -1.87 -2.54 -48.68
C ASP A 374 -1.13 -3.26 -49.82
N ALA A 375 -1.87 -3.91 -50.72
CA ALA A 375 -1.31 -4.66 -51.85
C ALA A 375 -0.64 -3.77 -52.92
N CYS A 376 -0.88 -2.46 -52.90
CA CYS A 376 -0.23 -1.50 -53.80
C CYS A 376 1.09 -0.97 -53.23
N MET A 377 1.27 -1.03 -51.91
CA MET A 377 2.34 -0.35 -51.21
C MET A 377 3.60 -1.23 -51.11
N ASP A 378 4.74 -0.69 -51.54
CA ASP A 378 6.02 -1.40 -51.50
C ASP A 378 7.27 -0.48 -51.40
N THR A 379 7.09 0.84 -51.25
CA THR A 379 8.17 1.81 -51.45
C THR A 379 8.30 2.80 -50.29
N PHE A 380 9.51 2.85 -49.72
CA PHE A 380 10.09 4.06 -49.10
C PHE A 380 11.26 4.55 -49.95
N THR A 381 11.44 5.86 -50.08
CA THR A 381 12.47 6.48 -50.92
C THR A 381 13.79 6.76 -50.17
N GLN A 382 14.78 7.33 -50.87
CA GLN A 382 16.08 7.63 -50.28
C GLN A 382 16.03 8.86 -49.37
N ASP A 383 15.25 9.89 -49.70
CA ASP A 383 15.06 11.02 -48.80
C ASP A 383 14.24 10.65 -47.57
N GLN A 384 13.22 9.79 -47.73
CA GLN A 384 12.48 9.22 -46.60
C GLN A 384 13.42 8.43 -45.67
N LYS A 385 14.34 7.61 -46.21
CA LYS A 385 15.40 6.96 -45.41
C LYS A 385 16.26 7.97 -44.65
N ASP A 386 16.83 8.95 -45.35
CA ASP A 386 17.75 9.91 -44.75
C ASP A 386 17.05 10.70 -43.62
N ARG A 387 15.76 10.97 -43.77
CA ARG A 387 14.90 11.61 -42.78
C ARG A 387 14.68 10.74 -41.54
N MET A 388 14.24 9.49 -41.71
CA MET A 388 14.02 8.54 -40.61
C MET A 388 15.31 8.28 -39.81
N VAL A 389 16.43 8.07 -40.50
CA VAL A 389 17.75 7.88 -39.85
C VAL A 389 18.15 9.13 -39.08
N THR A 390 17.91 10.33 -39.62
CA THR A 390 18.20 11.58 -38.91
C THR A 390 17.36 11.72 -37.64
N VAL A 391 16.07 11.36 -37.69
CA VAL A 391 15.19 11.32 -36.51
C VAL A 391 15.71 10.33 -35.47
N MET A 392 16.05 9.12 -35.89
CA MET A 392 16.64 8.09 -35.00
C MET A 392 17.93 8.55 -34.33
N GLN A 393 18.70 9.44 -34.94
CA GLN A 393 19.95 9.93 -34.35
C GLN A 393 19.80 11.18 -33.46
N ASN A 394 18.69 11.91 -33.59
CA ASN A 394 18.59 13.27 -33.05
C ASN A 394 17.35 13.54 -32.20
N SER A 395 16.24 12.85 -32.44
CA SER A 395 15.00 13.10 -31.71
C SER A 395 15.02 12.43 -30.33
N PRO A 396 14.55 13.08 -29.25
CA PRO A 396 14.38 12.43 -27.96
C PRO A 396 13.49 11.20 -28.07
N ARG A 397 13.74 10.20 -27.21
CA ARG A 397 13.18 8.83 -27.23
C ARG A 397 13.76 7.98 -28.36
N ARG A 398 13.83 8.51 -29.58
CA ARG A 398 14.33 7.76 -30.76
C ARG A 398 15.82 7.47 -30.68
N LYS A 399 16.62 8.46 -30.26
CA LYS A 399 18.09 8.31 -30.15
C LYS A 399 18.55 7.34 -29.08
N GLU A 400 17.72 7.09 -28.07
CA GLU A 400 17.99 6.17 -26.98
C GLU A 400 17.73 4.71 -27.37
N LEU A 401 16.82 4.45 -28.32
CA LEU A 401 16.39 3.10 -28.70
C LEU A 401 17.52 2.22 -29.25
N ASP A 402 18.50 2.80 -29.94
CA ASP A 402 19.67 2.06 -30.46
C ASP A 402 20.53 1.45 -29.34
N SER A 403 20.42 2.00 -28.12
CA SER A 403 21.12 1.47 -26.94
C SER A 403 20.26 0.53 -26.08
N SER A 404 19.02 0.29 -26.48
CA SER A 404 18.10 -0.55 -25.71
C SER A 404 18.49 -2.02 -25.82
N ILE A 405 18.58 -2.68 -24.67
CA ILE A 405 18.82 -4.13 -24.57
C ILE A 405 17.53 -4.96 -24.68
N GLY A 406 16.38 -4.33 -24.97
CA GLY A 406 15.09 -5.01 -25.00
C GLY A 406 15.01 -6.18 -26.00
N CYS A 407 15.81 -6.16 -27.07
CA CYS A 407 15.92 -7.27 -28.03
C CYS A 407 16.80 -8.44 -27.55
N ASP A 408 17.64 -8.19 -26.55
CA ASP A 408 18.58 -9.18 -26.03
C ASP A 408 17.84 -10.14 -25.10
N THR A 409 18.32 -11.38 -25.04
CA THR A 409 17.81 -12.35 -24.06
C THR A 409 18.02 -11.85 -22.64
N ALA A 410 16.98 -11.90 -21.82
CA ALA A 410 17.05 -11.55 -20.40
C ALA A 410 18.20 -12.29 -19.71
N ILE A 411 18.99 -11.55 -18.94
CA ILE A 411 20.05 -12.13 -18.11
C ILE A 411 19.43 -12.55 -16.78
N PRO A 412 19.76 -13.73 -16.22
CA PRO A 412 19.27 -14.18 -14.91
C PRO A 412 19.75 -13.28 -13.75
N ALA A 413 19.06 -12.18 -13.52
CA ALA A 413 19.40 -11.18 -12.52
C ALA A 413 18.56 -11.36 -11.26
N ILE A 414 19.21 -11.33 -10.10
CA ILE A 414 18.60 -11.58 -8.79
C ILE A 414 18.47 -10.27 -8.03
N ARG A 415 17.29 -10.08 -7.41
CA ARG A 415 16.94 -8.92 -6.58
C ARG A 415 15.90 -9.27 -5.54
N PHE A 416 15.77 -8.43 -4.51
CA PHE A 416 14.57 -8.42 -3.68
C PHE A 416 13.39 -7.85 -4.48
N ILE A 417 12.18 -8.35 -4.25
CA ILE A 417 10.99 -7.73 -4.85
C ILE A 417 10.71 -6.38 -4.18
N ASN A 418 10.77 -6.35 -2.85
CA ASN A 418 10.63 -5.13 -2.04
C ASN A 418 11.97 -4.78 -1.40
N SER A 419 12.28 -3.49 -1.25
CA SER A 419 13.53 -3.02 -0.64
C SER A 419 13.39 -2.63 0.83
N ASN A 420 12.16 -2.49 1.35
CA ASN A 420 11.92 -2.12 2.73
C ASN A 420 10.66 -2.77 3.33
N LEU A 421 10.61 -2.84 4.67
CA LEU A 421 9.45 -3.22 5.47
C LEU A 421 9.57 -2.54 6.85
N SER A 422 8.47 -2.06 7.43
CA SER A 422 8.42 -1.55 8.81
C SER A 422 7.38 -2.32 9.61
N ILE A 423 7.72 -2.71 10.84
CA ILE A 423 6.89 -3.54 11.73
C ILE A 423 6.98 -3.04 13.19
N ASN A 424 6.08 -3.53 14.04
CA ASN A 424 6.24 -3.48 15.50
C ASN A 424 6.65 -4.87 16.00
N GLU A 425 7.54 -4.94 16.99
CA GLU A 425 8.05 -6.21 17.52
C GLU A 425 7.04 -6.99 18.35
N GLY A 426 6.17 -6.29 19.09
CA GLY A 426 5.18 -6.89 19.97
C GLY A 426 5.74 -7.17 21.36
N THR A 427 4.83 -7.30 22.33
CA THR A 427 5.18 -7.16 23.76
C THR A 427 5.24 -8.47 24.56
N ASN A 428 5.34 -9.64 23.91
CA ASN A 428 5.19 -10.95 24.57
C ASN A 428 6.34 -11.91 24.27
N CYS A 429 6.32 -13.11 24.85
CA CYS A 429 7.34 -14.14 24.62
C CYS A 429 7.27 -14.89 23.26
N SER A 430 6.64 -14.31 22.24
CA SER A 430 6.44 -14.96 20.93
C SER A 430 7.39 -14.46 19.85
N TYR A 431 7.15 -14.87 18.61
CA TYR A 431 7.90 -14.41 17.45
C TYR A 431 7.02 -14.40 16.21
N VAL A 432 7.41 -13.60 15.22
CA VAL A 432 6.78 -13.56 13.89
C VAL A 432 7.85 -13.82 12.82
N ASP A 433 7.52 -14.72 11.89
CA ASP A 433 8.37 -15.01 10.72
C ASP A 433 7.90 -14.15 9.54
N TYR A 434 8.79 -13.31 9.01
CA TYR A 434 8.56 -12.47 7.84
C TYR A 434 9.20 -13.10 6.60
N GLU A 435 8.37 -13.42 5.61
CA GLU A 435 8.80 -13.94 4.32
C GLU A 435 9.14 -12.80 3.36
N ILE A 436 10.43 -12.64 3.05
CA ILE A 436 10.93 -11.62 2.14
C ILE A 436 11.20 -12.26 0.77
N PRO A 437 10.42 -11.90 -0.26
CA PRO A 437 10.54 -12.53 -1.56
C PRO A 437 11.75 -12.01 -2.35
N VAL A 438 12.42 -12.96 -3.00
CA VAL A 438 13.59 -12.77 -3.85
C VAL A 438 13.28 -13.38 -5.20
N ARG A 439 13.56 -12.63 -6.26
CA ARG A 439 13.27 -12.98 -7.64
C ARG A 439 14.54 -13.21 -8.44
N ILE A 440 14.45 -14.09 -9.44
CA ILE A 440 15.37 -14.13 -10.57
C ILE A 440 14.62 -13.78 -11.87
N SER A 441 15.14 -12.82 -12.64
CA SER A 441 14.46 -12.26 -13.81
C SER A 441 14.39 -13.20 -15.03
N ALA A 442 15.26 -14.22 -15.07
CA ALA A 442 15.36 -15.20 -16.16
C ALA A 442 15.88 -16.56 -15.62
N PRO A 443 15.64 -17.69 -16.31
CA PRO A 443 16.09 -19.00 -15.87
C PRO A 443 17.62 -19.10 -15.90
N PRO A 444 18.27 -19.49 -14.80
CA PRO A 444 19.72 -19.57 -14.76
C PRO A 444 20.23 -20.81 -15.48
N SER A 445 21.40 -20.71 -16.13
CA SER A 445 22.05 -21.80 -16.88
C SER A 445 22.71 -22.87 -16.01
N GLN A 446 22.80 -22.64 -14.70
CA GLN A 446 23.25 -23.57 -13.66
C GLN A 446 22.54 -23.22 -12.34
N ASN A 447 22.65 -24.07 -11.32
CA ASN A 447 22.14 -23.73 -10.00
C ASN A 447 22.83 -22.47 -9.46
N ALA A 448 22.06 -21.57 -8.85
CA ALA A 448 22.53 -20.34 -8.22
C ALA A 448 22.08 -20.32 -6.76
N THR A 449 23.04 -20.33 -5.84
CA THR A 449 22.77 -20.24 -4.40
C THR A 449 22.99 -18.81 -3.95
N ILE A 450 21.96 -18.23 -3.36
CA ILE A 450 21.95 -16.88 -2.79
C ILE A 450 22.09 -17.00 -1.29
N THR A 451 23.07 -16.32 -0.73
CA THR A 451 23.31 -16.24 0.70
C THR A 451 23.05 -14.81 1.15
N PHE A 452 22.19 -14.65 2.16
CA PHE A 452 21.83 -13.36 2.72
C PHE A 452 22.80 -13.00 3.83
N THR A 453 23.22 -11.74 3.85
CA THR A 453 24.22 -11.25 4.79
C THR A 453 23.76 -9.95 5.40
N ILE A 454 23.94 -9.80 6.71
CA ILE A 454 23.66 -8.56 7.41
C ILE A 454 24.73 -7.54 7.03
N ASN A 455 24.32 -6.46 6.36
CA ASN A 455 25.20 -5.36 6.01
C ASN A 455 25.36 -4.39 7.19
N SER A 456 24.26 -4.12 7.90
CA SER A 456 24.21 -3.34 9.14
C SER A 456 22.99 -3.74 9.96
N THR A 457 23.06 -3.69 11.29
CA THR A 457 21.93 -3.93 12.18
C THR A 457 22.10 -3.10 13.45
N THR A 458 21.00 -2.59 14.00
CA THR A 458 20.95 -2.14 15.40
C THR A 458 20.40 -3.23 16.33
N LEU A 459 19.59 -4.15 15.79
CA LEU A 459 19.08 -5.32 16.50
C LEU A 459 20.19 -6.31 16.85
N THR A 460 19.98 -7.08 17.92
CA THR A 460 20.83 -8.15 18.43
C THR A 460 20.35 -9.52 17.97
N GLU A 461 21.20 -10.24 17.22
CA GLU A 461 20.88 -11.59 16.73
C GLU A 461 20.76 -12.60 17.90
N GLY A 462 19.69 -13.40 17.88
CA GLY A 462 19.33 -14.37 18.91
C GLY A 462 18.54 -13.80 20.09
N ASP A 463 18.48 -12.47 20.21
CA ASP A 463 17.63 -11.78 21.19
C ASP A 463 16.43 -11.16 20.46
N ASP A 464 16.66 -10.27 19.49
CA ASP A 464 15.61 -9.46 18.85
C ASP A 464 15.23 -10.05 17.47
N PHE A 465 16.14 -10.75 16.80
CA PHE A 465 15.86 -11.42 15.53
C PHE A 465 16.75 -12.63 15.27
N ASP A 466 16.32 -13.49 14.34
CA ASP A 466 17.14 -14.56 13.76
C ASP A 466 16.90 -14.68 12.25
N ILE A 467 17.95 -15.06 11.51
CA ILE A 467 17.80 -15.46 10.10
C ILE A 467 17.51 -16.97 10.03
N ILE A 468 16.26 -17.32 9.75
CA ILE A 468 15.81 -18.72 9.72
C ILE A 468 16.23 -19.43 8.42
N ILE A 469 16.16 -18.71 7.30
CA ILE A 469 16.58 -19.22 5.99
C ILE A 469 17.71 -18.32 5.46
N PRO A 470 18.99 -18.59 5.79
CA PRO A 470 20.11 -17.72 5.41
C PRO A 470 20.53 -17.87 3.94
N SER A 471 19.97 -18.84 3.22
CA SER A 471 20.25 -19.03 1.82
C SER A 471 19.09 -19.67 1.07
N VAL A 472 18.89 -19.27 -0.18
CA VAL A 472 17.95 -19.89 -1.13
C VAL A 472 18.69 -20.33 -2.39
N GLN A 473 18.21 -21.37 -3.05
CA GLN A 473 18.78 -21.85 -4.31
C GLN A 473 17.74 -21.77 -5.43
N PHE A 474 18.10 -21.09 -6.52
CA PHE A 474 17.44 -21.22 -7.80
C PHE A 474 18.11 -22.36 -8.56
N ASN A 475 17.34 -23.39 -8.92
CA ASN A 475 17.85 -24.50 -9.72
C ASN A 475 18.00 -24.09 -11.20
N LEU A 476 18.79 -24.84 -11.96
CA LEU A 476 18.85 -24.75 -13.42
C LEU A 476 17.44 -24.61 -14.01
N GLY A 477 17.20 -23.54 -14.76
CA GLY A 477 15.91 -23.33 -15.44
C GLY A 477 14.77 -22.76 -14.57
N GLU A 478 14.98 -22.54 -13.28
CA GLU A 478 13.93 -22.11 -12.35
C GLU A 478 13.77 -20.57 -12.31
N THR A 479 12.52 -20.10 -12.38
CA THR A 479 12.15 -18.68 -12.26
C THR A 479 11.13 -18.42 -11.15
N ILE A 480 10.83 -19.43 -10.33
CA ILE A 480 9.88 -19.29 -9.23
C ILE A 480 10.54 -18.51 -8.10
N ASP A 481 9.92 -17.40 -7.70
CA ASP A 481 10.35 -16.55 -6.58
C ASP A 481 10.58 -17.40 -5.31
N LYS A 482 11.59 -17.02 -4.51
CA LYS A 482 12.00 -17.72 -3.28
C LYS A 482 11.88 -16.78 -2.10
N ASN A 483 11.61 -17.34 -0.92
CA ASN A 483 11.47 -16.55 0.29
C ASN A 483 12.68 -16.73 1.20
N PHE A 484 13.31 -15.61 1.50
CA PHE A 484 14.18 -15.43 2.66
C PHE A 484 13.29 -15.23 3.90
N ILE A 485 13.65 -15.80 5.05
CA ILE A 485 12.83 -15.67 6.27
C ILE A 485 13.66 -15.04 7.38
N VAL A 486 13.17 -13.91 7.88
CA VAL A 486 13.63 -13.27 9.12
C VAL A 486 12.60 -13.53 10.20
N ARG A 487 13.04 -14.04 11.34
CA ARG A 487 12.25 -14.10 12.56
C ARG A 487 12.50 -12.87 13.39
N ILE A 488 11.45 -12.27 13.90
CA ILE A 488 11.51 -11.18 14.87
C ILE A 488 10.92 -11.70 16.16
N TYR A 489 11.68 -11.57 17.25
CA TYR A 489 11.22 -11.92 18.58
C TYR A 489 10.50 -10.71 19.17
N ALA A 490 9.32 -10.98 19.74
CA ALA A 490 8.67 -10.01 20.59
C ALA A 490 9.42 -9.98 21.93
N ASP A 491 9.56 -8.81 22.54
CA ASP A 491 10.05 -8.70 23.90
C ASP A 491 9.21 -7.72 24.72
N SER A 492 9.71 -7.19 25.84
CA SER A 492 8.97 -6.17 26.60
C SER A 492 9.89 -5.10 27.16
N PHE A 493 11.11 -5.04 26.62
CA PHE A 493 12.14 -4.12 27.00
C PHE A 493 11.80 -2.76 26.41
N THR A 494 12.09 -1.69 27.15
CA THR A 494 11.96 -0.35 26.58
C THR A 494 13.24 0.02 25.85
N GLU A 495 13.19 0.03 24.53
CA GLU A 495 14.29 0.25 23.60
C GLU A 495 14.01 1.48 22.71
N VAL A 496 14.78 1.67 21.64
CA VAL A 496 14.56 2.71 20.62
C VAL A 496 14.33 2.02 19.29
N ASP A 497 13.60 2.63 18.36
CA ASP A 497 13.38 2.04 17.03
C ASP A 497 14.68 1.53 16.39
N GLU A 498 14.61 0.30 15.90
CA GLU A 498 15.73 -0.47 15.42
C GLU A 498 15.60 -0.76 13.92
N SER A 499 16.71 -1.10 13.27
CA SER A 499 16.69 -1.50 11.86
C SER A 499 17.79 -2.49 11.51
N ILE A 500 17.50 -3.34 10.52
CA ILE A 500 18.46 -4.24 9.90
C ILE A 500 18.46 -4.05 8.38
N THR A 501 19.65 -3.89 7.81
CA THR A 501 19.88 -3.88 6.36
C THR A 501 20.55 -5.17 5.93
N ILE A 502 19.92 -5.89 5.03
CA ILE A 502 20.30 -7.22 4.55
C ILE A 502 20.72 -7.10 3.08
N GLY A 503 21.93 -7.55 2.79
CA GLY A 503 22.44 -7.75 1.45
C GLY A 503 22.36 -9.19 1.00
N MET A 504 22.78 -9.44 -0.23
CA MET A 504 22.88 -10.79 -0.80
C MET A 504 24.23 -11.01 -1.47
N SER A 505 24.67 -12.26 -1.47
CA SER A 505 25.80 -12.75 -2.24
C SER A 505 25.40 -13.99 -3.03
N ILE A 506 26.06 -14.24 -4.15
CA ILE A 506 25.72 -15.34 -5.06
C ILE A 506 26.91 -16.29 -5.23
N SER A 507 26.61 -17.59 -5.18
CA SER A 507 27.52 -18.67 -5.57
C SER A 507 26.91 -19.46 -6.72
N THR A 508 27.55 -19.39 -7.89
CA THR A 508 27.15 -20.15 -9.09
C THR A 508 28.35 -20.35 -10.01
N THR A 509 28.29 -21.37 -10.88
CA THR A 509 29.18 -21.52 -12.05
C THR A 509 28.48 -21.15 -13.36
N GLY A 510 27.22 -20.68 -13.28
CA GLY A 510 26.41 -20.24 -14.42
C GLY A 510 26.50 -18.75 -14.67
N ASP A 511 25.45 -18.23 -15.28
CA ASP A 511 25.28 -16.84 -15.76
C ASP A 511 24.44 -15.96 -14.82
N ALA A 512 23.92 -16.51 -13.73
CA ALA A 512 23.15 -15.73 -12.76
C ALA A 512 24.02 -14.70 -12.05
N LEU A 513 23.45 -13.51 -11.83
CA LEU A 513 24.13 -12.38 -11.19
C LEU A 513 23.16 -11.62 -10.27
N ILE A 514 23.70 -10.86 -9.32
CA ILE A 514 22.91 -9.87 -8.55
C ILE A 514 22.84 -8.60 -9.39
N THR A 515 21.65 -8.03 -9.55
CA THR A 515 21.45 -6.82 -10.37
C THR A 515 22.29 -5.63 -9.87
N THR A 516 22.52 -4.62 -10.73
CA THR A 516 23.25 -3.39 -10.39
C THR A 516 22.35 -2.14 -10.34
N THR A 517 21.06 -2.27 -10.65
CA THR A 517 20.18 -1.11 -10.91
C THR A 517 19.27 -0.75 -9.74
N SER A 518 18.78 -1.72 -8.96
CA SER A 518 17.88 -1.49 -7.80
C SER A 518 17.65 -2.78 -6.97
N ASN A 519 17.15 -2.63 -5.74
CA ASN A 519 16.73 -3.72 -4.82
C ASN A 519 17.79 -4.80 -4.55
N THR A 520 19.05 -4.39 -4.41
CA THR A 520 20.16 -5.27 -4.01
C THR A 520 20.30 -5.42 -2.50
N THR A 521 19.62 -4.57 -1.74
CA THR A 521 19.51 -4.59 -0.28
C THR A 521 18.06 -4.51 0.16
N PHE A 522 17.76 -5.08 1.31
CA PHE A 522 16.47 -5.01 1.98
C PHE A 522 16.63 -4.42 3.39
N THR A 523 15.80 -3.46 3.77
CA THR A 523 15.82 -2.83 5.09
C THR A 523 14.53 -3.16 5.86
N LEU A 524 14.66 -3.80 7.01
CA LEU A 524 13.56 -3.98 7.96
C LEU A 524 13.72 -2.98 9.10
N ASN A 525 12.71 -2.16 9.35
CA ASN A 525 12.62 -1.29 10.52
C ASN A 525 11.67 -1.91 11.54
N VAL A 526 12.07 -1.92 12.80
CA VAL A 526 11.34 -2.49 13.92
C VAL A 526 11.12 -1.38 14.94
N ALA A 527 9.87 -1.00 15.15
CA ALA A 527 9.50 0.00 16.14
C ALA A 527 9.24 -0.67 17.50
N ASP A 528 9.75 -0.05 18.56
CA ASP A 528 9.52 -0.47 19.95
C ASP A 528 8.11 -0.07 20.39
N ASP A 529 7.28 -1.05 20.76
CA ASP A 529 5.92 -0.81 21.25
C ASP A 529 5.79 -0.90 22.79
N ASP A 530 6.93 -0.95 23.48
CA ASP A 530 7.04 -1.15 24.92
C ASP A 530 7.33 0.11 25.73
N THR A 531 7.54 1.26 25.08
CA THR A 531 7.65 2.54 25.79
C THR A 531 6.41 2.89 26.63
N ARG A 532 6.64 3.51 27.81
CA ARG A 532 5.54 4.05 28.64
C ARG A 532 4.99 5.33 28.00
N TYR A 533 3.81 5.24 27.42
CA TYR A 533 3.05 6.43 27.11
C TYR A 533 2.00 6.74 28.17
N ASN A 534 2.07 7.93 28.77
CA ASN A 534 1.03 8.47 29.63
C ASN A 534 0.73 9.91 29.23
N GLY A 535 -0.38 10.09 28.51
CA GLY A 535 -0.73 11.33 27.85
C GLY A 535 -1.21 11.10 26.41
N ILE A 536 -1.32 12.19 25.65
CA ILE A 536 -1.69 12.16 24.23
C ILE A 536 -0.51 11.72 23.35
N THR A 537 -0.50 10.48 22.86
CA THR A 537 0.48 9.99 21.87
C THR A 537 -0.11 9.90 20.49
N THR A 538 0.73 10.02 19.45
CA THR A 538 0.37 9.66 18.08
C THR A 538 0.55 8.16 17.87
N ILE A 539 -0.53 7.45 17.56
CA ILE A 539 -0.58 5.99 17.34
C ILE A 539 -0.62 5.59 15.86
N PHE A 540 -0.82 6.57 14.98
CA PHE A 540 -0.75 6.39 13.54
C PHE A 540 -0.28 7.71 12.94
N THR A 541 0.66 7.65 12.01
CA THR A 541 1.03 8.80 11.20
C THR A 541 1.41 8.37 9.80
N ASP A 542 1.10 9.22 8.83
CA ASP A 542 1.59 9.09 7.46
C ASP A 542 1.83 10.50 6.89
N ASP A 543 3.10 10.79 6.59
CA ASP A 543 3.55 12.00 5.89
C ASP A 543 3.73 11.76 4.38
N PHE A 544 3.42 10.55 3.92
CA PHE A 544 3.52 10.08 2.54
C PHE A 544 4.94 10.08 1.95
N GLU A 545 5.98 10.32 2.75
CA GLU A 545 7.36 10.49 2.26
C GLU A 545 8.05 9.19 1.87
N SER A 546 7.56 8.05 2.36
CA SER A 546 8.14 6.73 2.12
C SER A 546 7.75 6.10 0.78
N TYR A 547 6.76 6.65 0.06
CA TYR A 547 6.17 6.04 -1.12
C TYR A 547 6.77 6.54 -2.44
N GLU A 548 6.63 5.77 -3.51
CA GLU A 548 7.12 6.16 -4.83
C GLU A 548 6.40 7.41 -5.36
N ASP A 549 7.15 8.29 -6.03
CA ASP A 549 6.58 9.50 -6.61
C ASP A 549 5.50 9.15 -7.65
N PHE A 550 4.39 9.88 -7.60
CA PHE A 550 3.25 9.82 -8.51
C PHE A 550 2.51 8.48 -8.51
N LYS A 551 2.61 7.70 -7.45
CA LYS A 551 1.88 6.44 -7.28
C LYS A 551 0.37 6.68 -7.10
N ILE A 552 -0.43 5.89 -7.81
CA ILE A 552 -1.92 5.93 -7.78
C ILE A 552 -2.55 4.62 -7.26
N ASP A 553 -1.74 3.58 -7.08
CA ASP A 553 -2.14 2.33 -6.45
C ASP A 553 -2.13 2.45 -4.91
N PRO A 554 -2.85 1.57 -4.18
CA PRO A 554 -2.79 1.49 -2.72
C PRO A 554 -1.35 1.53 -2.16
N ILE A 555 -1.13 2.34 -1.12
CA ILE A 555 0.19 2.59 -0.48
C ILE A 555 0.13 2.24 1.00
N GLY A 556 1.20 1.71 1.59
CA GLY A 556 1.34 1.62 3.06
C GLY A 556 0.19 0.98 3.84
N GLY A 557 -0.56 0.06 3.22
CA GLY A 557 -1.76 -0.54 3.82
C GLY A 557 -3.03 0.32 3.73
N TRP A 558 -2.94 1.54 3.22
CA TRP A 558 -4.11 2.29 2.77
C TRP A 558 -4.82 1.52 1.67
N THR A 559 -6.14 1.63 1.64
CA THR A 559 -6.95 1.10 0.53
C THR A 559 -7.70 2.25 -0.13
N MET A 560 -8.11 2.06 -1.37
CA MET A 560 -8.67 3.12 -2.21
C MET A 560 -9.92 2.59 -2.90
N ASN A 561 -10.91 3.46 -3.11
CA ASN A 561 -12.12 3.12 -3.84
C ASN A 561 -12.62 4.34 -4.63
N ASP A 562 -12.43 4.28 -5.94
CA ASP A 562 -12.97 5.24 -6.89
C ASP A 562 -14.37 4.77 -7.31
N LEU A 563 -15.40 5.47 -6.84
CA LEU A 563 -16.79 5.13 -7.14
C LEU A 563 -17.39 5.94 -8.28
N ASP A 564 -16.71 6.97 -8.76
CA ASP A 564 -17.20 7.75 -9.89
C ASP A 564 -16.59 7.28 -11.22
N GLY A 565 -15.42 6.66 -11.20
CA GLY A 565 -14.73 6.06 -12.34
C GLY A 565 -14.28 7.08 -13.39
N ASN A 566 -14.18 8.36 -13.01
CA ASN A 566 -13.85 9.47 -13.89
C ASN A 566 -12.34 9.72 -13.91
N PHE A 567 -11.88 10.35 -14.98
CA PHE A 567 -10.51 10.86 -15.06
C PHE A 567 -10.38 12.10 -14.19
N THR A 568 -9.21 12.41 -13.66
CA THR A 568 -9.02 13.63 -12.88
C THR A 568 -8.40 14.77 -13.70
N TYR A 569 -8.54 16.02 -13.24
CA TYR A 569 -7.79 17.14 -13.79
C TYR A 569 -6.27 16.93 -13.58
N SER A 570 -5.44 17.65 -14.35
CA SER A 570 -3.99 17.69 -14.19
C SER A 570 -3.45 19.10 -14.09
N VAL A 571 -2.18 19.24 -13.70
CA VAL A 571 -1.54 20.54 -13.61
C VAL A 571 -1.15 21.08 -14.98
N ASP A 572 -1.69 22.25 -15.32
CA ASP A 572 -1.41 22.95 -16.58
C ASP A 572 0.10 23.13 -16.84
N ASN A 573 0.50 22.92 -18.09
CA ASN A 573 1.86 23.13 -18.58
C ASN A 573 2.96 22.34 -17.85
N THR A 574 2.57 21.30 -17.11
CA THR A 574 3.46 20.44 -16.34
C THR A 574 3.31 19.00 -16.80
N THR A 575 4.39 18.20 -16.73
CA THR A 575 4.35 16.76 -17.01
C THR A 575 4.85 15.97 -15.80
N TYR A 576 4.07 14.97 -15.39
CA TYR A 576 4.40 13.99 -14.36
C TYR A 576 3.73 12.63 -14.66
N PRO A 577 4.29 11.51 -14.17
CA PRO A 577 3.66 10.19 -14.28
C PRO A 577 2.23 10.18 -13.72
N ASN A 578 1.35 9.35 -14.28
CA ASN A 578 -0.03 9.14 -13.82
C ASN A 578 -0.93 10.39 -13.76
N GLN A 579 -0.57 11.50 -14.43
CA GLN A 579 -1.45 12.65 -14.61
C GLN A 579 -2.67 12.31 -15.49
N ASN A 580 -3.85 12.88 -15.20
CA ASN A 580 -5.13 12.56 -15.85
C ASN A 580 -5.46 11.05 -15.80
N SER A 581 -5.13 10.37 -14.71
CA SER A 581 -5.54 8.97 -14.50
C SER A 581 -6.95 8.90 -13.91
N LYS A 582 -7.56 7.72 -13.97
CA LYS A 582 -8.72 7.40 -13.13
C LYS A 582 -8.24 6.94 -11.78
N GLY A 583 -8.94 7.32 -10.73
CA GLY A 583 -8.58 6.96 -9.38
C GLY A 583 -8.79 8.10 -8.41
N THR A 584 -8.46 7.84 -7.16
CA THR A 584 -8.77 8.75 -6.06
C THR A 584 -7.62 9.73 -5.82
N PHE A 585 -6.54 9.24 -5.22
CA PHE A 585 -5.41 10.07 -4.78
C PHE A 585 -4.10 9.66 -5.47
N ILE A 586 -3.18 10.62 -5.61
CA ILE A 586 -1.82 10.42 -6.15
C ILE A 586 -0.78 10.93 -5.16
N VAL A 587 0.30 10.17 -4.95
CA VAL A 587 1.48 10.62 -4.17
C VAL A 587 2.21 11.68 -4.97
N TYR A 588 1.91 12.96 -4.77
CA TYR A 588 2.33 14.03 -5.66
C TYR A 588 3.62 14.70 -5.17
N ASN A 589 4.70 14.61 -5.96
CA ASN A 589 5.98 15.26 -5.67
C ASN A 589 6.21 16.49 -6.59
N PRO A 590 5.93 17.72 -6.15
CA PRO A 590 6.05 18.92 -6.98
C PRO A 590 7.46 19.22 -7.48
N SER A 591 8.50 18.72 -6.80
CA SER A 591 9.90 18.90 -7.19
C SER A 591 10.31 18.01 -8.38
N GLN A 592 9.62 16.89 -8.58
CA GLN A 592 9.90 15.90 -9.63
C GLN A 592 9.03 16.07 -10.88
N THR A 593 8.17 17.10 -10.92
CA THR A 593 7.42 17.45 -12.14
C THR A 593 8.27 18.24 -13.13
N SER A 594 7.88 18.25 -14.41
CA SER A 594 8.61 18.97 -15.46
C SER A 594 7.71 19.97 -16.23
N PRO A 595 7.90 21.30 -16.08
CA PRO A 595 8.76 21.95 -15.09
C PRO A 595 8.25 21.72 -13.65
N SER A 596 9.09 21.99 -12.65
CA SER A 596 8.69 21.84 -11.25
C SER A 596 7.50 22.75 -10.91
N THR A 597 6.53 22.20 -10.19
CA THR A 597 5.32 22.91 -9.73
C THR A 597 5.49 23.54 -8.34
N SER A 598 6.65 23.34 -7.73
CA SER A 598 7.08 24.04 -6.53
C SER A 598 7.31 25.54 -6.82
N PRO A 599 6.94 26.46 -5.91
CA PRO A 599 6.46 26.21 -4.56
C PRO A 599 4.92 26.15 -4.39
N ASN A 600 4.16 26.31 -5.48
CA ASN A 600 2.70 26.50 -5.38
C ASN A 600 1.96 25.22 -4.96
N TRP A 601 2.51 24.07 -5.37
CA TRP A 601 2.01 22.73 -5.08
C TRP A 601 2.77 22.04 -3.95
N ASP A 602 3.58 22.78 -3.20
CA ASP A 602 4.38 22.22 -2.11
C ASP A 602 3.47 21.58 -1.06
N PRO A 603 3.82 20.37 -0.60
CA PRO A 603 3.16 19.73 0.53
C PRO A 603 3.30 20.58 1.79
N HIS A 604 2.54 20.25 2.83
CA HIS A 604 2.65 20.94 4.11
C HIS A 604 4.00 20.60 4.78
N GLY A 605 4.37 19.32 4.78
CA GLY A 605 5.65 18.78 5.21
C GLY A 605 6.42 18.10 4.07
N GLY A 606 7.74 17.92 4.21
CA GLY A 606 8.49 17.06 3.30
C GLY A 606 8.60 17.51 1.83
N GLN A 607 8.60 16.54 0.92
CA GLN A 607 8.76 16.67 -0.54
C GLN A 607 7.52 16.26 -1.33
N LYS A 608 6.59 15.49 -0.75
CA LYS A 608 5.36 15.03 -1.42
C LYS A 608 4.19 14.94 -0.44
N GLY A 609 2.98 14.92 -0.99
CA GLY A 609 1.74 14.72 -0.23
C GLY A 609 0.75 13.91 -1.04
N TYR A 610 -0.41 13.58 -0.46
CA TYR A 610 -1.40 12.72 -1.12
C TYR A 610 -2.55 13.54 -1.67
N TYR A 611 -2.59 13.76 -2.98
CA TYR A 611 -3.49 14.75 -3.58
C TYR A 611 -4.63 14.07 -4.34
N CYS A 612 -5.86 14.56 -4.18
CA CYS A 612 -7.04 14.13 -4.92
C CYS A 612 -7.43 15.23 -5.90
N PHE A 613 -7.32 14.95 -7.20
CA PHE A 613 -7.66 15.91 -8.25
C PHE A 613 -9.17 15.83 -8.55
N ASP A 614 -9.80 16.96 -8.86
CA ASP A 614 -11.24 17.01 -9.14
C ASP A 614 -11.55 16.21 -10.42
N ALA A 615 -12.72 15.56 -10.45
CA ALA A 615 -13.13 14.70 -11.54
C ALA A 615 -13.40 15.50 -12.84
N THR A 616 -12.96 14.94 -13.97
CA THR A 616 -13.17 15.44 -15.33
C THR A 616 -14.17 14.55 -16.05
N SER A 617 -15.05 15.18 -16.85
CA SER A 617 -16.12 14.59 -17.65
C SER A 617 -17.46 14.29 -16.95
N ASN A 618 -18.52 14.93 -17.47
CA ASN A 618 -19.89 14.40 -17.49
C ASN A 618 -20.68 15.12 -18.62
N PRO A 619 -21.30 14.40 -19.57
CA PRO A 619 -22.16 15.00 -20.61
C PRO A 619 -23.43 15.71 -20.09
N SER A 620 -23.76 15.55 -18.80
CA SER A 620 -25.04 15.94 -18.21
C SER A 620 -24.95 16.93 -17.02
N GLY A 621 -23.76 17.39 -16.65
CA GLY A 621 -23.57 18.34 -15.54
C GLY A 621 -22.11 18.43 -15.06
N THR A 622 -21.90 19.08 -13.92
CA THR A 622 -20.59 19.11 -13.23
C THR A 622 -20.25 17.70 -12.74
N ALA A 623 -19.06 17.19 -13.12
CA ALA A 623 -18.51 15.95 -12.56
C ALA A 623 -18.25 16.13 -11.06
N VAL A 624 -18.52 15.09 -10.28
CA VAL A 624 -18.42 15.14 -8.82
C VAL A 624 -17.53 13.99 -8.40
N ASN A 625 -16.48 14.27 -7.64
CA ASN A 625 -15.66 13.23 -7.02
C ASN A 625 -16.54 12.32 -6.17
N ASN A 626 -16.25 11.02 -6.20
CA ASN A 626 -16.78 10.06 -5.25
C ASN A 626 -15.67 9.14 -4.78
N ASP A 627 -14.64 9.78 -4.24
CA ASP A 627 -13.33 9.18 -4.09
C ASP A 627 -13.01 8.91 -2.63
N TYR A 628 -12.65 7.67 -2.34
CA TYR A 628 -12.30 7.22 -1.01
C TYR A 628 -10.84 6.79 -0.95
N ILE A 629 -10.19 7.19 0.14
CA ILE A 629 -9.06 6.45 0.70
C ILE A 629 -9.40 6.05 2.13
N PHE A 630 -8.94 4.88 2.53
CA PHE A 630 -9.14 4.31 3.86
C PHE A 630 -7.79 4.03 4.49
N THR A 631 -7.63 4.42 5.75
CA THR A 631 -6.46 4.03 6.53
C THR A 631 -6.35 2.50 6.61
N PRO A 632 -5.18 1.95 6.98
CA PRO A 632 -5.10 0.65 7.63
C PRO A 632 -6.05 0.56 8.85
N GLN A 633 -6.23 -0.64 9.41
CA GLN A 633 -6.99 -0.78 10.65
C GLN A 633 -6.19 -0.22 11.83
N ILE A 634 -6.80 0.64 12.64
CA ILE A 634 -6.15 1.37 13.74
C ILE A 634 -6.83 1.01 15.06
N ASN A 635 -6.03 0.72 16.09
CA ASN A 635 -6.53 0.39 17.42
C ASN A 635 -6.53 1.64 18.32
N LEU A 636 -7.70 2.15 18.71
CA LEU A 636 -7.82 3.30 19.62
C LEU A 636 -7.79 2.84 21.09
N ASN A 637 -6.64 2.37 21.58
CA ASN A 637 -6.52 1.80 22.93
C ASN A 637 -6.46 2.86 24.08
N GLY A 638 -6.64 4.14 23.78
CA GLY A 638 -6.65 5.22 24.77
C GLY A 638 -8.03 5.88 24.95
N THR A 639 -8.00 7.12 25.44
CA THR A 639 -9.16 8.00 25.60
C THR A 639 -8.93 9.32 24.86
N VAL A 640 -9.98 10.10 24.62
CA VAL A 640 -9.82 11.43 23.99
C VAL A 640 -9.11 11.32 22.63
N SER A 641 -9.40 10.24 21.89
CA SER A 641 -8.76 10.00 20.60
C SER A 641 -9.11 11.12 19.62
N GLU A 642 -8.13 11.57 18.86
CA GLU A 642 -8.26 12.63 17.87
C GLU A 642 -7.58 12.25 16.55
N LEU A 643 -8.21 12.62 15.44
CA LEU A 643 -7.59 12.62 14.11
C LEU A 643 -7.16 14.04 13.78
N LYS A 644 -5.92 14.19 13.30
CA LYS A 644 -5.38 15.41 12.72
C LYS A 644 -4.83 15.17 11.32
N PHE A 645 -4.99 16.16 10.46
CA PHE A 645 -4.37 16.19 9.15
C PHE A 645 -4.35 17.62 8.63
N TRP A 646 -3.44 17.89 7.70
CA TRP A 646 -3.40 19.15 6.97
C TRP A 646 -4.10 18.98 5.63
N ALA A 647 -4.97 19.93 5.29
CA ALA A 647 -5.60 19.96 3.97
C ALA A 647 -5.62 21.36 3.38
N LYS A 648 -5.55 21.43 2.05
CA LYS A 648 -5.57 22.67 1.26
C LYS A 648 -6.24 22.44 -0.09
N SER A 649 -7.09 23.37 -0.52
CA SER A 649 -7.46 23.50 -1.93
C SER A 649 -6.36 24.25 -2.65
N ILE A 650 -5.89 23.75 -3.79
CA ILE A 650 -4.85 24.48 -4.55
C ILE A 650 -5.32 25.88 -5.00
N THR A 651 -6.62 26.04 -5.28
CA THR A 651 -7.25 27.30 -5.71
C THR A 651 -8.72 27.33 -5.29
N ASP A 652 -9.30 28.53 -5.19
CA ASP A 652 -10.74 28.77 -4.99
C ASP A 652 -11.44 29.27 -6.27
N THR A 653 -10.68 29.35 -7.38
CA THR A 653 -11.14 29.94 -8.64
C THR A 653 -12.39 29.24 -9.20
N TYR A 654 -12.51 27.94 -8.95
CA TYR A 654 -13.61 27.09 -9.45
C TYR A 654 -14.58 26.73 -8.32
N GLY A 655 -14.06 26.63 -7.11
CA GLY A 655 -14.76 26.21 -5.92
C GLY A 655 -13.73 25.75 -4.92
N LEU A 656 -14.13 25.59 -3.66
CA LEU A 656 -13.30 24.93 -2.67
C LEU A 656 -13.55 23.42 -2.71
N GLU A 657 -12.50 22.66 -2.46
CA GLU A 657 -12.57 21.20 -2.33
C GLU A 657 -13.47 20.79 -1.19
N ARG A 658 -14.13 19.63 -1.32
CA ARG A 658 -15.16 19.15 -0.40
C ARG A 658 -14.76 17.80 0.15
N LEU A 659 -14.47 17.75 1.45
CA LEU A 659 -14.02 16.55 2.13
C LEU A 659 -14.99 16.16 3.24
N THR A 660 -15.26 14.87 3.36
CA THR A 660 -16.02 14.28 4.46
C THR A 660 -15.17 13.19 5.12
N ILE A 661 -15.09 13.20 6.45
CA ILE A 661 -14.42 12.13 7.20
C ILE A 661 -15.46 11.16 7.74
N LYS A 662 -15.16 9.85 7.63
CA LYS A 662 -16.04 8.79 8.13
C LYS A 662 -15.26 7.73 8.88
N VAL A 663 -15.93 7.02 9.80
CA VAL A 663 -15.33 5.96 10.64
C VAL A 663 -16.14 4.68 10.55
N SER A 664 -15.47 3.53 10.48
CA SER A 664 -16.07 2.19 10.59
C SER A 664 -15.30 1.34 11.60
N ASN A 665 -15.98 0.41 12.28
CA ASN A 665 -15.37 -0.54 13.22
C ASN A 665 -15.46 -2.01 12.75
N SER A 666 -15.79 -2.25 11.48
CA SER A 666 -15.94 -3.60 10.93
C SER A 666 -15.05 -3.87 9.71
N ASP A 667 -15.15 -3.05 8.68
CA ASP A 667 -14.53 -3.30 7.37
C ASP A 667 -14.44 -2.02 6.53
N THR A 668 -13.81 -2.12 5.36
CA THR A 668 -13.64 -1.01 4.40
C THR A 668 -14.79 -0.88 3.38
N SER A 669 -15.93 -1.56 3.58
CA SER A 669 -17.09 -1.39 2.70
C SER A 669 -17.72 -0.03 2.95
N VAL A 670 -17.96 0.75 1.88
CA VAL A 670 -18.47 2.14 1.98
C VAL A 670 -19.77 2.27 2.80
N GLY A 671 -20.63 1.25 2.80
CA GLY A 671 -21.87 1.22 3.58
C GLY A 671 -21.70 1.04 5.09
N SER A 672 -20.51 0.63 5.56
CA SER A 672 -20.18 0.38 6.96
C SER A 672 -19.68 1.63 7.71
N PHE A 673 -19.51 2.75 7.00
CA PHE A 673 -18.94 3.98 7.54
C PHE A 673 -19.98 4.98 8.02
N THR A 674 -19.69 5.63 9.15
CA THR A 674 -20.49 6.72 9.71
C THR A 674 -19.73 8.04 9.62
N THR A 675 -20.37 9.09 9.09
CA THR A 675 -19.77 10.44 8.98
C THR A 675 -19.58 11.09 10.35
N ILE A 676 -18.42 11.72 10.54
CA ILE A 676 -18.11 12.56 11.70
C ILE A 676 -17.78 14.00 11.25
N ASN A 677 -17.86 14.94 12.18
CA ASN A 677 -17.63 16.37 11.91
C ASN A 677 -16.38 16.87 12.64
N PRO A 678 -15.65 17.86 12.08
CA PRO A 678 -14.47 18.40 12.73
C PRO A 678 -14.84 19.16 14.00
N VAL A 679 -13.96 19.11 15.00
CA VAL A 679 -13.96 20.01 16.16
C VAL A 679 -13.36 21.36 15.77
N SER A 680 -12.32 21.34 14.95
CA SER A 680 -11.62 22.52 14.44
C SER A 680 -11.16 22.28 13.01
N PRO A 681 -11.36 23.23 12.08
CA PRO A 681 -12.29 24.37 12.19
C PRO A 681 -13.74 23.90 12.42
N THR A 682 -14.57 24.75 13.02
CA THR A 682 -15.99 24.43 13.26
C THR A 682 -16.67 24.05 11.93
N PRO A 683 -17.52 23.00 11.89
CA PRO A 683 -18.14 22.55 10.66
C PRO A 683 -18.97 23.65 10.01
N GLY A 684 -18.90 23.72 8.67
CA GLY A 684 -19.80 24.54 7.87
C GLY A 684 -21.26 24.08 7.93
N PRO A 685 -22.20 24.81 7.29
CA PRO A 685 -23.61 24.42 7.22
C PRO A 685 -23.88 23.22 6.29
N ASN A 686 -22.89 22.80 5.51
CA ASN A 686 -23.01 21.73 4.52
C ASN A 686 -22.73 20.36 5.16
N SER A 687 -23.11 19.28 4.47
CA SER A 687 -22.83 17.89 4.90
C SER A 687 -21.37 17.46 4.67
N TYR A 688 -20.54 18.35 4.14
CA TYR A 688 -19.12 18.19 3.84
C TYR A 688 -18.39 19.44 4.32
N GLN A 689 -17.07 19.33 4.46
CA GLN A 689 -16.22 20.45 4.81
C GLN A 689 -15.60 21.06 3.55
N GLU A 690 -15.74 22.37 3.39
CA GLU A 690 -15.02 23.14 2.36
C GLU A 690 -13.60 23.43 2.84
N ILE A 691 -12.62 23.04 2.03
CA ILE A 691 -11.19 23.14 2.35
C ILE A 691 -10.64 24.46 1.79
N PRO A 692 -10.02 25.34 2.59
CA PRO A 692 -9.55 26.65 2.11
C PRO A 692 -8.27 26.55 1.29
N THR A 693 -7.88 27.65 0.65
CA THR A 693 -6.66 27.74 -0.16
C THR A 693 -5.36 27.90 0.64
N THR A 694 -5.48 27.97 1.96
CA THR A 694 -4.35 27.94 2.89
C THR A 694 -4.33 26.59 3.59
N TRP A 695 -3.14 25.98 3.72
CA TRP A 695 -2.94 24.82 4.57
C TRP A 695 -3.59 25.05 5.93
N THR A 696 -4.56 24.19 6.25
CA THR A 696 -5.36 24.27 7.46
C THR A 696 -5.36 22.90 8.12
N GLU A 697 -5.04 22.88 9.40
CA GLU A 697 -5.13 21.69 10.22
C GLU A 697 -6.59 21.42 10.56
N TYR A 698 -7.04 20.19 10.31
CA TYR A 698 -8.34 19.70 10.72
C TYR A 698 -8.17 18.77 11.91
N THR A 699 -9.03 18.93 12.91
CA THR A 699 -9.07 18.09 14.11
C THR A 699 -10.46 17.49 14.26
N TYR A 700 -10.55 16.17 14.39
CA TYR A 700 -11.77 15.42 14.61
C TYR A 700 -11.72 14.67 15.94
N ASP A 701 -12.83 14.68 16.68
CA ASP A 701 -12.98 13.91 17.91
C ASP A 701 -13.39 12.47 17.58
N LEU A 702 -12.55 11.52 17.99
CA LEU A 702 -12.76 10.09 17.85
C LEU A 702 -13.14 9.42 19.18
N SER A 703 -13.37 10.18 20.26
CA SER A 703 -13.63 9.63 21.61
C SER A 703 -14.81 8.66 21.67
N ALA A 704 -15.78 8.78 20.75
CA ALA A 704 -16.90 7.85 20.65
C ALA A 704 -16.48 6.41 20.25
N PHE A 705 -15.27 6.27 19.72
CA PHE A 705 -14.66 5.03 19.25
C PHE A 705 -13.49 4.58 20.13
N ASP A 706 -13.22 5.26 21.25
CA ASP A 706 -12.22 4.84 22.24
C ASP A 706 -12.45 3.37 22.65
N GLY A 707 -11.36 2.60 22.70
CA GLY A 707 -11.36 1.17 22.98
C GLY A 707 -11.79 0.26 21.81
N GLN A 708 -11.89 0.77 20.57
CA GLN A 708 -12.28 0.00 19.39
C GLN A 708 -11.20 0.01 18.31
N GLN A 709 -11.20 -1.04 17.48
CA GLN A 709 -10.46 -1.05 16.21
C GLN A 709 -11.31 -0.38 15.14
N ILE A 710 -10.72 0.56 14.39
CA ILE A 710 -11.42 1.36 13.39
C ILE A 710 -10.67 1.48 12.07
N TYR A 711 -11.40 1.85 11.03
CA TYR A 711 -10.90 2.41 9.78
C TYR A 711 -11.41 3.84 9.65
N ILE A 712 -10.57 4.74 9.12
CA ILE A 712 -10.98 6.11 8.78
C ILE A 712 -11.00 6.28 7.27
N ALA A 713 -12.09 6.83 6.75
CA ALA A 713 -12.24 7.16 5.35
C ALA A 713 -12.15 8.68 5.13
N PHE A 714 -11.32 9.08 4.17
CA PHE A 714 -11.34 10.41 3.58
C PHE A 714 -12.16 10.32 2.30
N HIS A 715 -13.34 10.95 2.29
CA HIS A 715 -14.27 10.92 1.17
C HIS A 715 -14.33 12.29 0.50
N VAL A 716 -13.77 12.39 -0.70
CA VAL A 716 -13.77 13.62 -1.49
C VAL A 716 -15.02 13.63 -2.38
N THR A 717 -15.79 14.71 -2.26
CA THR A 717 -17.02 14.97 -3.04
C THR A 717 -16.98 16.32 -3.73
N SER A 718 -15.78 16.75 -4.11
CA SER A 718 -15.55 17.97 -4.85
C SER A 718 -16.34 17.97 -6.16
N ALA A 719 -16.75 19.16 -6.59
CA ALA A 719 -17.38 19.34 -7.89
C ALA A 719 -17.17 20.77 -8.34
N ASP A 720 -16.63 20.94 -9.54
CA ASP A 720 -16.17 22.23 -10.05
C ASP A 720 -15.10 22.82 -9.12
N ALA A 721 -14.11 22.00 -8.75
CA ALA A 721 -12.97 22.41 -7.95
C ALA A 721 -11.69 22.18 -8.77
N PHE A 722 -10.56 21.81 -8.16
CA PHE A 722 -9.37 21.48 -8.94
C PHE A 722 -8.49 20.39 -8.33
N ALA A 723 -8.00 20.58 -7.10
CA ALA A 723 -7.27 19.56 -6.37
C ALA A 723 -7.29 19.81 -4.86
N LEU A 724 -7.66 18.76 -4.12
CA LEU A 724 -7.45 18.64 -2.69
C LEU A 724 -6.04 18.14 -2.43
N MET A 725 -5.29 18.90 -1.65
CA MET A 725 -3.99 18.53 -1.13
C MET A 725 -4.18 18.03 0.30
N LEU A 726 -3.80 16.78 0.59
CA LEU A 726 -3.80 16.19 1.93
C LEU A 726 -2.36 15.85 2.33
N ASP A 727 -2.04 16.10 3.60
CA ASP A 727 -0.71 15.83 4.13
C ASP A 727 -0.72 15.66 5.65
N ASP A 728 0.37 15.12 6.20
CA ASP A 728 0.65 14.97 7.63
C ASP A 728 -0.54 14.37 8.41
N VAL A 729 -1.02 13.19 7.99
CA VAL A 729 -2.10 12.50 8.70
C VAL A 729 -1.55 11.96 10.00
N SER A 730 -2.25 12.20 11.10
CA SER A 730 -1.92 11.67 12.41
C SER A 730 -3.17 11.33 13.21
N ILE A 731 -3.12 10.24 13.97
CA ILE A 731 -4.12 9.93 14.99
C ILE A 731 -3.42 9.90 16.31
N ALA A 732 -3.93 10.67 17.25
CA ALA A 732 -3.45 10.67 18.61
C ALA A 732 -4.52 10.17 19.57
N THR A 733 -4.11 9.56 20.68
CA THR A 733 -5.00 9.15 21.76
C THR A 733 -4.32 9.41 23.10
N ASP A 734 -5.11 9.84 24.09
CA ASP A 734 -4.66 9.97 25.46
C ASP A 734 -4.62 8.59 26.10
N ILE A 735 -3.46 7.93 26.00
CA ILE A 735 -3.20 6.68 26.69
C ILE A 735 -3.05 6.99 28.16
N GLN A 736 -4.07 6.63 28.93
CA GLN A 736 -4.01 6.66 30.38
C GLN A 736 -3.47 5.32 30.86
N LEU A 737 -2.33 5.36 31.54
CA LEU A 737 -1.85 4.18 32.23
C LEU A 737 -2.81 3.88 33.38
N VAL A 738 -3.52 2.75 33.31
CA VAL A 738 -4.47 2.33 34.35
C VAL A 738 -3.93 1.08 35.04
N ALA A 739 -3.91 1.08 36.37
CA ALA A 739 -3.54 -0.12 37.13
C ALA A 739 -4.60 -1.22 36.95
N GLN A 740 -4.17 -2.44 36.66
CA GLN A 740 -5.08 -3.60 36.62
C GLN A 740 -5.69 -3.82 38.00
N THR A 741 -7.03 -3.81 38.07
CA THR A 741 -7.79 -3.96 39.31
C THR A 741 -8.37 -5.35 39.50
N ASP A 742 -8.73 -6.02 38.40
CA ASP A 742 -9.40 -7.32 38.41
C ASP A 742 -8.41 -8.48 38.22
N ILE A 743 -8.84 -9.69 38.57
CA ILE A 743 -8.06 -10.90 38.31
C ILE A 743 -7.95 -11.10 36.79
N ASN A 744 -6.73 -11.28 36.31
CA ASN A 744 -6.43 -11.61 34.91
C ASN A 744 -5.70 -12.96 34.79
N THR A 745 -5.72 -13.50 33.58
CA THR A 745 -4.85 -14.61 33.18
C THR A 745 -3.38 -14.18 33.25
N PRO A 746 -2.43 -15.10 33.49
CA PRO A 746 -1.01 -14.79 33.41
C PRO A 746 -0.61 -14.37 31.99
N ASP A 747 0.06 -13.22 31.90
CA ASP A 747 0.64 -12.68 30.67
C ASP A 747 2.16 -12.88 30.73
N GLU A 748 2.79 -13.25 29.61
CA GLU A 748 4.18 -13.72 29.55
C GLU A 748 5.08 -12.73 28.83
N ASN A 749 6.11 -12.25 29.54
CA ASN A 749 7.04 -11.23 29.05
C ASN A 749 8.47 -11.79 29.18
N GLN A 750 9.31 -11.58 28.17
CA GLN A 750 10.69 -12.09 28.20
C GLN A 750 11.55 -11.27 29.17
N LEU A 751 12.37 -11.93 30.01
CA LEU A 751 13.31 -11.26 30.90
C LEU A 751 14.62 -12.04 31.00
N ASN A 752 15.33 -12.14 29.88
CA ASN A 752 16.59 -12.86 29.73
C ASN A 752 17.83 -12.00 30.05
N LYS A 753 17.76 -10.67 29.84
CA LYS A 753 18.86 -9.71 29.98
C LYS A 753 18.63 -8.69 31.10
N SER A 754 19.67 -7.91 31.43
CA SER A 754 19.53 -6.76 32.34
C SER A 754 18.67 -5.70 31.67
N GLY A 755 17.67 -5.17 32.38
CA GLY A 755 16.77 -4.17 31.81
C GLY A 755 15.51 -4.03 32.65
N THR A 756 14.57 -3.24 32.17
CA THR A 756 13.25 -3.10 32.78
C THR A 756 12.20 -3.54 31.78
N ILE A 757 11.35 -4.46 32.21
CA ILE A 757 10.16 -4.85 31.45
C ILE A 757 8.90 -4.27 32.07
N LEU A 758 7.92 -4.01 31.22
CA LEU A 758 6.66 -3.38 31.57
C LEU A 758 5.51 -4.37 31.38
N THR A 759 5.15 -5.07 32.43
CA THR A 759 4.08 -6.07 32.30
C THR A 759 2.70 -5.41 32.33
N LYS A 760 1.91 -5.70 31.30
CA LYS A 760 0.54 -5.24 31.10
C LYS A 760 -0.39 -6.45 31.00
N ASN A 761 -1.69 -6.23 31.11
CA ASN A 761 -2.69 -7.25 30.80
C ASN A 761 -3.03 -7.19 29.31
N ASP A 762 -2.68 -8.22 28.55
CA ASP A 762 -2.84 -8.28 27.09
C ASP A 762 -4.29 -8.04 26.61
N ALA A 763 -5.28 -8.28 27.49
CA ALA A 763 -6.68 -8.08 27.16
C ALA A 763 -7.13 -6.61 27.17
N ASN A 764 -6.41 -5.72 27.86
CA ASN A 764 -6.85 -4.33 28.07
C ASN A 764 -5.74 -3.30 28.32
N ASP A 765 -4.47 -3.66 28.13
CA ASP A 765 -3.27 -2.83 28.33
C ASP A 765 -3.09 -2.26 29.75
N ASN A 766 -3.85 -2.73 30.74
CA ASN A 766 -3.72 -2.23 32.12
C ASN A 766 -2.40 -2.69 32.75
N LEU A 767 -1.75 -1.78 33.48
CA LEU A 767 -0.47 -2.01 34.15
C LEU A 767 -0.57 -3.05 35.27
N LEU A 768 0.36 -4.01 35.27
CA LEU A 768 0.54 -4.99 36.34
C LEU A 768 1.72 -4.60 37.23
N VAL A 769 2.94 -4.88 36.76
CA VAL A 769 4.20 -4.75 37.52
C VAL A 769 5.33 -4.34 36.59
N ASP A 770 6.14 -3.35 36.97
CA ASP A 770 7.45 -3.17 36.33
C ASP A 770 8.46 -4.09 36.99
N ILE A 771 9.26 -4.79 36.20
CA ILE A 771 10.32 -5.65 36.72
C ILE A 771 11.66 -5.18 36.14
N THR A 772 12.48 -4.55 36.98
CA THR A 772 13.87 -4.23 36.63
C THR A 772 14.78 -5.38 37.07
N ASN A 773 15.34 -6.11 36.11
CA ASN A 773 16.38 -7.12 36.33
C ASN A 773 17.75 -6.45 36.50
N VAL A 774 18.20 -6.29 37.75
CA VAL A 774 19.38 -5.46 38.07
C VAL A 774 20.70 -6.20 37.81
N ASN A 775 20.72 -7.53 37.97
CA ASN A 775 21.93 -8.33 37.81
C ASN A 775 21.93 -9.23 36.57
N GLY A 776 21.01 -8.99 35.62
CA GLY A 776 20.99 -9.64 34.30
C GLY A 776 20.81 -11.15 34.36
N LYS A 777 20.01 -11.62 35.31
CA LYS A 777 19.69 -13.05 35.40
C LYS A 777 18.70 -13.42 34.32
N ASP A 778 18.97 -14.52 33.62
CA ASP A 778 18.06 -15.02 32.59
C ASP A 778 16.86 -15.72 33.24
N TYR A 779 15.76 -14.99 33.42
CA TYR A 779 14.51 -15.53 33.94
C TYR A 779 13.68 -16.23 32.86
N ASP A 780 14.15 -16.21 31.59
CA ASP A 780 13.40 -16.67 30.42
C ASP A 780 12.05 -15.94 30.36
N CYS A 781 10.94 -16.61 30.05
CA CYS A 781 9.61 -16.00 30.14
C CYS A 781 9.10 -15.85 31.56
N VAL A 782 8.59 -14.66 31.89
CA VAL A 782 8.03 -14.29 33.19
C VAL A 782 6.52 -14.10 33.08
N SER A 783 5.76 -14.99 33.72
CA SER A 783 4.31 -14.83 33.81
C SER A 783 3.94 -13.89 34.96
N THR A 784 3.14 -12.86 34.69
CA THR A 784 2.61 -11.94 35.71
C THR A 784 1.10 -11.84 35.66
N ASN A 785 0.44 -11.75 36.82
CA ASN A 785 -0.97 -11.40 36.90
C ASN A 785 -1.41 -10.89 38.27
N VAL A 786 -2.57 -10.24 38.30
CA VAL A 786 -3.39 -10.09 39.50
C VAL A 786 -4.04 -11.44 39.83
N SER A 787 -3.50 -12.12 40.82
CA SER A 787 -3.95 -13.44 41.29
C SER A 787 -5.12 -13.39 42.29
N ARG A 788 -5.40 -12.22 42.86
CA ARG A 788 -6.55 -11.97 43.75
C ARG A 788 -6.98 -10.52 43.65
N ALA A 789 -8.28 -10.27 43.56
CA ALA A 789 -8.93 -8.98 43.70
C ALA A 789 -10.35 -9.14 44.29
N PHE A 790 -10.93 -8.08 44.86
CA PHE A 790 -12.31 -8.08 45.38
C PHE A 790 -13.06 -6.85 44.87
N SER A 791 -14.30 -7.04 44.40
CA SER A 791 -15.17 -6.00 43.80
C SER A 791 -15.62 -4.91 44.78
N VAL A 792 -15.55 -5.19 46.07
CA VAL A 792 -15.65 -4.19 47.14
C VAL A 792 -14.30 -4.25 47.82
N ALA A 793 -13.62 -3.11 47.92
CA ALA A 793 -12.28 -2.98 48.48
C ALA A 793 -12.28 -3.29 50.00
N THR A 794 -12.49 -4.57 50.28
CA THR A 794 -12.56 -5.20 51.58
C THR A 794 -11.22 -5.89 51.77
N PRO A 795 -10.46 -5.57 52.82
CA PRO A 795 -9.16 -6.16 53.01
C PRO A 795 -9.27 -7.67 53.28
N ALA A 796 -8.29 -8.43 52.84
CA ALA A 796 -8.24 -9.88 53.06
C ALA A 796 -7.53 -10.19 54.38
N LEU A 797 -8.04 -11.18 55.13
CA LEU A 797 -7.36 -11.71 56.31
C LEU A 797 -5.94 -12.16 55.94
N GLN A 798 -4.93 -11.60 56.58
CA GLN A 798 -3.62 -12.23 56.64
C GLN A 798 -3.80 -13.57 57.35
N GLU A 799 -3.40 -14.68 56.70
CA GLU A 799 -3.70 -16.07 57.09
C GLU A 799 -3.37 -16.49 58.54
N THR A 800 -2.80 -15.62 59.39
CA THR A 800 -2.19 -16.05 60.66
C THR A 800 -2.44 -15.18 61.89
N THR A 801 -3.03 -13.96 61.79
CA THR A 801 -3.29 -13.13 62.98
C THR A 801 -4.70 -12.50 62.96
N PRO A 802 -5.61 -12.87 63.87
CA PRO A 802 -6.93 -12.24 63.97
C PRO A 802 -6.83 -10.75 64.32
N GLY A 803 -7.52 -9.89 63.59
CA GLY A 803 -7.60 -8.45 63.85
C GLY A 803 -7.63 -7.64 62.57
N ILE A 804 -8.56 -6.70 62.47
CA ILE A 804 -8.79 -5.87 61.26
C ILE A 804 -7.57 -5.06 60.84
N SER A 805 -6.67 -4.72 61.77
CA SER A 805 -5.42 -3.98 61.49
C SER A 805 -4.35 -4.82 60.79
N ASN A 806 -4.48 -6.15 60.76
CA ASN A 806 -3.54 -7.07 60.11
C ASN A 806 -4.00 -7.50 58.71
N TYR A 807 -5.12 -6.97 58.22
CA TYR A 807 -5.59 -7.35 56.91
C TYR A 807 -4.67 -6.78 55.82
N VAL A 808 -4.45 -7.56 54.76
CA VAL A 808 -3.74 -7.13 53.56
C VAL A 808 -4.73 -6.54 52.56
N MET A 809 -4.23 -5.74 51.63
CA MET A 809 -5.00 -5.22 50.51
C MET A 809 -5.68 -6.36 49.73
N ALA A 810 -6.82 -6.03 49.12
CA ALA A 810 -7.59 -6.95 48.30
C ALA A 810 -6.74 -7.54 47.16
N LYS A 811 -5.98 -6.67 46.46
CA LYS A 811 -5.17 -7.01 45.32
C LYS A 811 -3.88 -7.76 45.70
N GLN A 812 -3.56 -8.81 44.93
CA GLN A 812 -2.38 -9.66 45.11
C GLN A 812 -1.81 -10.02 43.74
N PHE A 813 -0.50 -9.87 43.55
CA PHE A 813 0.17 -10.24 42.29
C PHE A 813 0.85 -11.61 42.41
N SER A 814 0.86 -12.38 41.34
CA SER A 814 1.72 -13.56 41.19
C SER A 814 2.72 -13.29 40.07
N ILE A 815 3.99 -13.63 40.31
CA ILE A 815 5.07 -13.54 39.33
C ILE A 815 5.77 -14.89 39.31
N SER A 816 5.80 -15.52 38.13
CA SER A 816 6.35 -16.87 37.95
C SER A 816 7.28 -16.89 36.73
N PRO A 817 8.61 -16.71 36.92
CA PRO A 817 9.56 -16.92 35.85
C PRO A 817 9.68 -18.41 35.52
N THR A 818 9.95 -18.71 34.25
CA THR A 818 10.27 -20.06 33.77
C THR A 818 11.55 -20.56 34.43
N THR A 819 12.56 -19.68 34.55
CA THR A 819 13.81 -19.96 35.27
C THR A 819 13.88 -19.21 36.59
N ILE A 820 13.88 -19.95 37.71
CA ILE A 820 13.90 -19.38 39.07
C ILE A 820 15.34 -19.14 39.56
N HIS A 821 15.70 -17.89 39.80
CA HIS A 821 16.99 -17.49 40.40
C HIS A 821 16.84 -16.99 41.83
N SER A 822 17.31 -17.77 42.82
CA SER A 822 17.26 -17.37 44.24
C SER A 822 18.30 -16.31 44.63
N ASP A 823 19.27 -16.03 43.76
CA ASP A 823 20.30 -14.99 43.89
C ASP A 823 20.03 -13.79 42.95
N GLY A 824 18.82 -13.71 42.41
CA GLY A 824 18.39 -12.63 41.54
C GLY A 824 18.14 -11.32 42.29
N ASN A 825 18.63 -10.22 41.72
CA ASN A 825 18.37 -8.87 42.23
C ASN A 825 17.39 -8.17 41.29
N ALA A 826 16.24 -7.75 41.82
CA ALA A 826 15.25 -7.07 41.02
C ALA A 826 14.58 -5.93 41.79
N THR A 827 14.26 -4.86 41.07
CA THR A 827 13.38 -3.79 41.56
C THR A 827 12.02 -3.99 40.93
N LEU A 828 10.98 -4.13 41.77
CA LEU A 828 9.61 -4.33 41.32
C LEU A 828 8.78 -3.10 41.67
N ILE A 829 7.96 -2.62 40.73
CA ILE A 829 7.04 -1.50 40.94
C ILE A 829 5.62 -2.01 40.72
N PHE A 830 4.81 -2.01 41.78
CA PHE A 830 3.41 -2.45 41.73
C PHE A 830 2.46 -1.27 41.65
N TYR A 831 1.40 -1.38 40.85
CA TYR A 831 0.44 -0.29 40.64
C TYR A 831 -0.90 -0.53 41.31
N PHE A 832 -1.40 0.54 41.95
CA PHE A 832 -2.69 0.58 42.64
C PHE A 832 -3.44 1.85 42.31
N THR A 833 -4.76 1.79 42.32
CA THR A 833 -5.60 3.00 42.32
C THR A 833 -5.61 3.62 43.72
N GLU A 834 -5.85 4.93 43.81
CA GLU A 834 -6.03 5.62 45.10
C GLU A 834 -7.22 5.03 45.90
N GLN A 835 -8.25 4.52 45.21
CA GLN A 835 -9.41 3.87 45.82
C GLN A 835 -9.03 2.57 46.54
N GLU A 836 -8.16 1.74 45.95
CA GLU A 836 -7.69 0.50 46.57
C GLU A 836 -6.92 0.76 47.87
N ILE A 837 -6.03 1.76 47.87
CA ILE A 837 -5.26 2.13 49.07
C ILE A 837 -6.18 2.75 50.13
N SER A 838 -7.02 3.71 49.75
CA SER A 838 -7.92 4.40 50.68
C SER A 838 -8.92 3.46 51.34
N ALA A 839 -9.40 2.45 50.60
CA ALA A 839 -10.31 1.46 51.14
C ALA A 839 -9.62 0.52 52.14
N TRP A 840 -8.35 0.17 51.90
CA TRP A 840 -7.54 -0.55 52.89
C TRP A 840 -7.30 0.30 54.14
N GLU A 841 -6.99 1.59 54.01
CA GLU A 841 -6.85 2.53 55.13
C GLU A 841 -8.16 2.59 55.94
N ALA A 842 -9.31 2.76 55.27
CA ALA A 842 -10.62 2.86 55.92
C ALA A 842 -11.03 1.58 56.66
N ALA A 843 -10.75 0.41 56.08
CA ALA A 843 -11.17 -0.86 56.66
C ALA A 843 -10.23 -1.40 57.75
N THR A 844 -8.95 -1.02 57.73
CA THR A 844 -7.95 -1.49 58.72
C THR A 844 -7.60 -0.47 59.79
N GLY A 845 -7.83 0.83 59.52
CA GLY A 845 -7.39 1.93 60.36
C GLY A 845 -5.88 2.23 60.28
N ASN A 846 -5.14 1.56 59.40
CA ASN A 846 -3.74 1.87 59.12
C ASN A 846 -3.62 3.05 58.15
N VAL A 847 -2.41 3.57 57.99
CA VAL A 847 -2.08 4.62 57.02
C VAL A 847 -1.19 4.06 55.91
N ARG A 848 -1.21 4.65 54.71
CA ARG A 848 -0.38 4.20 53.56
C ARG A 848 1.12 4.09 53.83
N GLY A 849 1.65 4.83 54.82
CA GLY A 849 3.03 4.68 55.28
C GLY A 849 3.33 3.36 56.00
N ASP A 850 2.30 2.62 56.45
CA ASP A 850 2.43 1.31 57.09
C ASP A 850 2.52 0.15 56.07
N ILE A 851 2.38 0.43 54.76
CA ILE A 851 2.38 -0.60 53.72
C ILE A 851 3.75 -1.28 53.66
N THR A 852 3.75 -2.60 53.61
CA THR A 852 4.90 -3.46 53.34
C THR A 852 4.54 -4.40 52.20
N VAL A 853 5.46 -4.62 51.26
CA VAL A 853 5.33 -5.65 50.22
C VAL A 853 5.81 -6.97 50.82
N ILE A 854 4.92 -7.96 50.87
CA ILE A 854 5.15 -9.28 51.45
C ILE A 854 5.17 -10.30 50.32
N LYS A 855 6.38 -10.72 49.93
CA LYS A 855 6.61 -11.79 48.96
C LYS A 855 6.59 -13.14 49.66
N ASN A 856 5.78 -14.08 49.16
CA ASN A 856 5.72 -15.47 49.62
C ASN A 856 6.09 -16.41 48.47
N ASN A 857 7.14 -17.21 48.66
CA ASN A 857 7.62 -18.19 47.67
C ASN A 857 7.39 -19.63 48.15
N GLY A 858 6.18 -19.96 48.60
CA GLY A 858 5.81 -21.33 48.99
C GLY A 858 6.48 -21.88 50.26
N GLY A 859 7.17 -21.05 51.05
CA GLY A 859 7.83 -21.47 52.29
C GLY A 859 8.67 -20.39 52.98
N THR A 860 9.20 -19.42 52.21
CA THR A 860 9.93 -18.26 52.71
C THR A 860 9.13 -16.98 52.50
N LYS A 861 9.21 -16.06 53.47
CA LYS A 861 8.57 -14.73 53.40
C LYS A 861 9.65 -13.65 53.45
N GLU A 862 9.64 -12.77 52.46
CA GLU A 862 10.46 -11.57 52.41
C GLU A 862 9.53 -10.36 52.48
N SER A 863 9.78 -9.46 53.44
CA SER A 863 8.97 -8.28 53.68
C SER A 863 9.81 -7.03 53.47
N VAL A 864 9.43 -6.19 52.51
CA VAL A 864 10.18 -4.99 52.11
C VAL A 864 9.26 -3.79 52.21
N ALA A 865 9.71 -2.73 52.90
CA ALA A 865 9.01 -1.46 52.91
C ALA A 865 9.17 -0.81 51.52
N PRO A 866 8.08 -0.55 50.78
CA PRO A 866 8.18 0.07 49.47
C PRO A 866 8.44 1.57 49.58
N THR A 867 9.03 2.14 48.54
CA THR A 867 8.99 3.58 48.28
C THR A 867 7.67 3.88 47.58
N LEU A 868 6.85 4.76 48.17
CA LEU A 868 5.63 5.24 47.54
C LEU A 868 5.97 6.27 46.46
N GLY A 869 5.34 6.13 45.31
CA GLY A 869 5.37 7.09 44.23
C GLY A 869 4.01 7.18 43.54
N ASN A 870 3.98 7.93 42.44
CA ASN A 870 2.81 8.10 41.60
C ASN A 870 3.20 7.87 40.15
N LEU A 871 2.30 7.29 39.37
CA LEU A 871 2.38 7.24 37.91
C LEU A 871 1.00 7.60 37.34
N GLY A 872 0.87 8.81 36.80
CA GLY A 872 -0.44 9.37 36.47
C GLY A 872 -1.35 9.43 37.70
N SER A 873 -2.55 8.85 37.59
CA SER A 873 -3.51 8.71 38.68
C SER A 873 -3.26 7.49 39.59
N ASN A 874 -2.34 6.61 39.22
CA ASN A 874 -2.00 5.42 40.00
C ASN A 874 -0.98 5.74 41.10
N ILE A 875 -1.06 4.98 42.19
CA ILE A 875 -0.03 4.90 43.22
C ILE A 875 0.91 3.75 42.88
N SER A 876 2.21 4.03 42.89
CA SER A 876 3.26 3.05 42.66
C SER A 876 3.93 2.66 43.98
N LEU A 877 4.19 1.36 44.15
CA LEU A 877 4.90 0.80 45.30
C LEU A 877 6.18 0.13 44.81
N SER A 878 7.31 0.82 44.91
CA SER A 878 8.62 0.32 44.46
C SER A 878 9.36 -0.41 45.58
N ALA A 879 9.77 -1.66 45.34
CA ALA A 879 10.48 -2.48 46.32
C ALA A 879 11.63 -3.28 45.67
N ASN A 880 12.75 -3.39 46.40
CA ASN A 880 13.93 -4.14 45.95
C ASN A 880 13.94 -5.53 46.60
N PHE A 881 14.14 -6.56 45.78
CA PHE A 881 14.24 -7.95 46.21
C PHE A 881 15.61 -8.53 45.84
N SER A 882 16.18 -9.31 46.76
CA SER A 882 17.49 -9.96 46.59
C SER A 882 17.39 -11.49 46.49
N THR A 883 16.16 -12.01 46.47
CA THR A 883 15.85 -13.45 46.42
C THR A 883 15.12 -13.86 45.12
N GLY A 884 15.36 -13.10 44.04
CA GLY A 884 14.67 -13.24 42.75
C GLY A 884 13.25 -12.68 42.73
N ILE A 885 12.51 -12.96 41.66
CA ILE A 885 11.16 -12.44 41.40
C ILE A 885 10.03 -13.47 41.59
N ASN A 886 10.36 -14.76 41.72
CA ASN A 886 9.33 -15.80 41.85
C ASN A 886 8.56 -15.69 43.16
N GLY A 887 7.24 -15.64 43.09
CA GLY A 887 6.36 -15.77 44.25
C GLY A 887 5.07 -14.97 44.14
N THR A 888 4.34 -14.94 45.25
CA THR A 888 3.10 -14.19 45.39
C THR A 888 3.26 -12.99 46.31
N TYR A 889 2.81 -11.83 45.87
CA TYR A 889 3.05 -10.53 46.49
C TYR A 889 1.76 -9.98 47.10
N SER A 890 1.75 -9.79 48.42
CA SER A 890 0.65 -9.19 49.19
C SER A 890 1.09 -7.88 49.84
N PHE A 891 0.14 -6.98 50.11
CA PHE A 891 0.43 -5.61 50.55
C PHE A 891 -0.34 -5.30 51.82
N GLY A 892 0.34 -4.81 52.85
CA GLY A 892 -0.31 -4.45 54.11
C GLY A 892 0.72 -4.23 55.20
N LYS A 893 0.25 -4.11 56.44
CA LYS A 893 1.14 -3.90 57.57
C LYS A 893 1.95 -5.17 57.84
N ALA A 894 3.28 -5.05 57.86
CA ALA A 894 4.10 -6.12 58.42
C ALA A 894 3.69 -6.33 59.88
N SER A 895 3.17 -7.52 60.21
CA SER A 895 2.84 -7.84 61.59
C SER A 895 4.10 -7.66 62.44
N ALA A 896 4.05 -6.80 63.45
CA ALA A 896 5.00 -6.90 64.55
C ALA A 896 4.86 -8.32 65.09
N LEU A 897 5.94 -9.10 64.99
CA LEU A 897 6.05 -10.50 65.43
C LEU A 897 4.97 -10.83 66.47
N SER A 898 3.88 -11.45 66.03
CA SER A 898 2.93 -11.98 66.99
C SER A 898 3.68 -13.09 67.73
N VAL A 899 3.76 -12.98 69.05
CA VAL A 899 4.27 -14.07 69.87
C VAL A 899 3.38 -15.25 69.54
N TYR A 900 3.94 -16.22 68.81
CA TYR A 900 3.26 -17.48 68.51
C TYR A 900 2.61 -17.98 69.79
N LYS A 901 1.31 -18.28 69.73
CA LYS A 901 0.60 -18.95 70.81
C LYS A 901 1.41 -20.21 71.12
N SER A 902 2.10 -20.19 72.25
CA SER A 902 3.21 -21.09 72.52
C SER A 902 2.71 -22.44 73.07
N GLU A 903 1.87 -23.11 72.30
CA GLU A 903 1.28 -24.40 72.63
C GLU A 903 1.99 -25.52 71.84
N PHE A 904 2.03 -26.72 72.41
CA PHE A 904 2.61 -27.89 71.76
C PHE A 904 1.66 -28.43 70.67
N LYS A 905 2.20 -28.87 69.51
CA LYS A 905 1.44 -29.50 68.41
C LYS A 905 0.73 -30.78 68.90
N SER A 906 1.34 -31.52 69.83
CA SER A 906 0.69 -32.59 70.59
C SER A 906 1.12 -32.53 72.05
N PHE A 907 0.15 -32.60 72.97
CA PHE A 907 0.38 -32.82 74.39
C PHE A 907 -0.66 -33.81 74.94
N SER A 908 -0.20 -34.98 75.36
CA SER A 908 -1.03 -36.05 75.93
C SER A 908 -0.55 -36.43 77.32
N ILE A 909 -1.50 -36.73 78.21
CA ILE A 909 -1.23 -37.27 79.55
C ILE A 909 -2.16 -38.44 79.84
N TYR A 910 -1.60 -39.58 80.21
CA TYR A 910 -2.38 -40.77 80.51
C TYR A 910 -1.65 -41.75 81.46
N PRO A 911 -2.38 -42.55 82.26
CA PRO A 911 -3.81 -42.41 82.51
C PRO A 911 -4.09 -41.15 83.35
N ASN A 912 -5.24 -40.54 83.11
CA ASN A 912 -5.76 -39.42 83.91
C ASN A 912 -7.28 -39.62 84.04
N PRO A 913 -7.81 -40.06 85.20
CA PRO A 913 -7.15 -40.13 86.51
C PRO A 913 -6.01 -41.16 86.63
N THR A 914 -5.09 -40.95 87.59
CA THR A 914 -3.95 -41.84 87.91
C THR A 914 -3.92 -42.20 89.40
N GLU A 915 -3.30 -43.31 89.78
CA GLU A 915 -3.04 -43.61 91.22
C GLU A 915 -1.77 -42.91 91.71
N ASN A 916 -0.65 -43.02 90.98
CA ASN A 916 0.63 -42.36 91.29
C ASN A 916 1.58 -42.33 90.07
N LYS A 917 1.13 -42.65 88.85
CA LYS A 917 2.02 -42.76 87.67
C LYS A 917 1.37 -42.23 86.40
N ILE A 918 2.04 -41.29 85.73
CA ILE A 918 1.57 -40.71 84.46
C ILE A 918 2.61 -40.88 83.38
N ASN A 919 2.15 -41.03 82.14
CA ASN A 919 2.94 -40.86 80.94
C ASN A 919 2.61 -39.49 80.33
N ILE A 920 3.64 -38.78 79.92
CA ILE A 920 3.57 -37.49 79.26
C ILE A 920 4.19 -37.65 77.88
N GLU A 921 3.45 -37.25 76.85
CA GLU A 921 3.92 -37.19 75.46
C GLU A 921 3.77 -35.77 74.93
N VAL A 922 4.87 -35.17 74.46
CA VAL A 922 4.92 -33.77 74.01
C VAL A 922 5.74 -33.66 72.72
N SER A 923 5.23 -32.93 71.72
CA SER A 923 5.98 -32.64 70.48
C SER A 923 7.03 -31.54 70.71
N THR A 924 8.19 -31.90 71.22
CA THR A 924 9.35 -31.01 71.42
C THR A 924 10.64 -31.81 71.27
N SER A 925 11.70 -31.17 70.77
CA SER A 925 13.08 -31.70 70.73
C SER A 925 13.90 -31.31 71.96
N GLU A 926 13.41 -30.34 72.73
CA GLU A 926 14.14 -29.72 73.83
C GLU A 926 13.79 -30.33 75.19
N ASP A 927 14.59 -30.01 76.20
CA ASP A 927 14.34 -30.36 77.60
C ASP A 927 12.96 -29.86 78.06
N VAL A 928 12.30 -30.67 78.89
CA VAL A 928 10.92 -30.46 79.33
C VAL A 928 10.86 -30.22 80.83
N SER A 929 10.37 -29.05 81.22
CA SER A 929 10.10 -28.61 82.58
C SER A 929 8.65 -28.95 82.95
N ILE A 930 8.47 -29.70 84.04
CA ILE A 930 7.21 -30.28 84.46
C ILE A 930 6.92 -29.83 85.89
N LYS A 931 5.85 -29.06 86.07
CA LYS A 931 5.44 -28.48 87.34
C LYS A 931 4.01 -28.90 87.67
N LEU A 932 3.73 -29.35 88.89
CA LEU A 932 2.36 -29.55 89.38
C LEU A 932 2.02 -28.55 90.48
N PHE A 933 0.80 -28.02 90.42
CA PHE A 933 0.24 -27.14 91.42
C PHE A 933 -1.00 -27.79 92.05
N ASP A 934 -1.15 -27.68 93.38
CA ASP A 934 -2.40 -28.06 94.05
C ASP A 934 -3.54 -27.05 93.74
N PHE A 935 -4.76 -27.34 94.19
CA PHE A 935 -5.91 -26.45 93.94
C PHE A 935 -5.79 -25.06 94.60
N LEU A 936 -4.86 -24.88 95.55
CA LEU A 936 -4.54 -23.59 96.15
C LEU A 936 -3.43 -22.85 95.39
N GLY A 937 -2.97 -23.40 94.26
CA GLY A 937 -1.90 -22.83 93.43
C GLY A 937 -0.50 -23.04 93.99
N ARG A 938 -0.31 -23.87 95.02
CA ARG A 938 1.03 -24.16 95.57
C ARG A 938 1.70 -25.22 94.71
N LYS A 939 2.96 -24.97 94.33
CA LYS A 939 3.78 -25.91 93.55
C LYS A 939 4.16 -27.12 94.43
N VAL A 940 3.71 -28.31 94.05
CA VAL A 940 3.91 -29.58 94.78
C VAL A 940 4.88 -30.54 94.08
N TYR A 941 5.21 -30.28 92.82
CA TYR A 941 6.18 -31.04 92.03
C TYR A 941 6.85 -30.11 91.02
N ASP A 942 8.16 -30.27 90.80
CA ASP A 942 8.95 -29.50 89.84
C ASP A 942 10.15 -30.34 89.38
N LYS A 943 10.24 -30.62 88.08
CA LYS A 943 11.35 -31.39 87.51
C LYS A 943 11.60 -31.01 86.06
N ILE A 944 12.87 -30.90 85.69
CA ILE A 944 13.32 -30.79 84.30
C ILE A 944 13.84 -32.16 83.85
N LEU A 945 13.43 -32.59 82.67
CA LEU A 945 13.83 -33.85 82.06
C LEU A 945 14.41 -33.57 80.67
N SER A 946 15.61 -34.08 80.41
CA SER A 946 16.25 -33.86 79.13
C SER A 946 15.65 -34.70 78.00
N ASN A 947 15.64 -34.16 76.80
CA ASN A 947 15.13 -34.84 75.61
C ASN A 947 16.16 -34.82 74.48
N ASN A 948 16.39 -35.98 73.85
CA ASN A 948 17.32 -36.12 72.73
C ASN A 948 16.60 -36.60 71.44
N SER A 949 15.28 -36.43 71.36
CA SER A 949 14.45 -36.93 70.27
C SER A 949 13.36 -35.94 69.89
N LEU A 950 12.80 -36.04 68.66
CA LEU A 950 11.79 -35.12 68.14
C LEU A 950 10.47 -35.07 68.94
N PHE A 951 10.24 -36.04 69.83
CA PHE A 951 9.10 -36.10 70.74
C PHE A 951 9.58 -36.45 72.14
N PHE A 952 9.14 -35.70 73.15
CA PHE A 952 9.41 -36.03 74.54
C PHE A 952 8.37 -37.03 75.06
N ASN A 953 8.84 -38.19 75.52
CA ASN A 953 8.03 -39.21 76.17
C ASN A 953 8.64 -39.57 77.53
N ALA A 954 7.90 -39.36 78.63
CA ALA A 954 8.37 -39.70 79.96
C ALA A 954 7.28 -40.30 80.85
N SER A 955 7.69 -41.28 81.65
CA SER A 955 6.85 -41.88 82.68
C SER A 955 7.28 -41.38 84.06
N ILE A 956 6.36 -40.77 84.80
CA ILE A 956 6.64 -40.09 86.07
C ILE A 956 5.83 -40.73 87.18
N ASN A 957 6.50 -41.09 88.27
CA ASN A 957 5.86 -41.51 89.51
C ASN A 957 5.66 -40.29 90.43
N LEU A 958 4.40 -39.90 90.61
CA LEU A 958 3.95 -38.78 91.42
C LEU A 958 3.59 -39.29 92.81
N LYS A 959 4.47 -39.11 93.81
CA LYS A 959 4.18 -39.43 95.22
C LYS A 959 3.35 -38.32 95.87
N LEU A 960 2.16 -38.06 95.36
CA LEU A 960 1.29 -36.97 95.80
C LEU A 960 0.00 -37.53 96.40
N SER A 961 -0.64 -36.76 97.28
CA SER A 961 -1.93 -37.11 97.88
C SER A 961 -3.05 -37.16 96.83
N LYS A 962 -4.15 -37.84 97.16
CA LYS A 962 -5.36 -37.87 96.31
C LYS A 962 -5.92 -36.46 96.15
N GLY A 963 -6.24 -36.06 94.92
CA GLY A 963 -6.74 -34.70 94.64
C GLY A 963 -6.65 -34.28 93.17
N ILE A 964 -7.08 -33.04 92.92
CA ILE A 964 -6.98 -32.38 91.60
C ILE A 964 -5.76 -31.47 91.59
N TYR A 965 -4.95 -31.61 90.55
CA TYR A 965 -3.72 -30.84 90.33
C TYR A 965 -3.74 -30.16 88.96
N LEU A 966 -3.04 -29.04 88.84
CA LEU A 966 -2.73 -28.41 87.56
C LEU A 966 -1.31 -28.79 87.16
N LEU A 967 -1.17 -29.56 86.09
CA LEU A 967 0.10 -29.90 85.48
C LEU A 967 0.46 -28.85 84.44
N SER A 968 1.56 -28.13 84.64
CA SER A 968 2.17 -27.21 83.69
C SER A 968 3.40 -27.85 83.08
N ILE A 969 3.46 -27.88 81.75
CA ILE A 969 4.62 -28.29 80.98
C ILE A 969 5.18 -27.08 80.24
N GLU A 970 6.49 -26.88 80.34
CA GLU A 970 7.24 -25.82 79.67
C GLU A 970 8.44 -26.45 78.94
N SER A 971 8.69 -26.08 77.69
CA SER A 971 9.87 -26.53 76.93
C SER A 971 10.20 -25.45 75.90
N ASP A 972 11.44 -24.95 75.95
CA ASP A 972 11.86 -23.70 75.30
C ASP A 972 10.85 -22.55 75.58
N SER A 973 10.28 -21.96 74.54
CA SER A 973 9.33 -20.85 74.61
C SER A 973 7.88 -21.32 74.79
N LYS A 974 7.59 -22.64 74.77
CA LYS A 974 6.25 -23.25 74.79
C LYS A 974 5.77 -23.65 76.18
N LYS A 975 4.49 -23.43 76.46
CA LYS A 975 3.82 -23.75 77.73
C LYS A 975 2.42 -24.31 77.52
N SER A 976 2.08 -25.39 78.21
CA SER A 976 0.72 -25.92 78.25
C SER A 976 0.34 -26.40 79.65
N VAL A 977 -0.94 -26.25 80.02
CA VAL A 977 -1.45 -26.64 81.34
C VAL A 977 -2.62 -27.61 81.17
N LYS A 978 -2.59 -28.75 81.88
CA LYS A 978 -3.68 -29.72 81.94
C LYS A 978 -4.08 -30.04 83.37
N LYS A 979 -5.37 -30.28 83.59
CA LYS A 979 -5.89 -30.84 84.84
C LYS A 979 -5.46 -32.30 84.97
N LEU A 980 -4.90 -32.67 86.12
CA LEU A 980 -4.57 -34.04 86.50
C LEU A 980 -5.38 -34.44 87.74
N ILE A 981 -5.93 -35.66 87.73
CA ILE A 981 -6.68 -36.23 88.85
C ILE A 981 -5.86 -37.40 89.42
N ILE A 982 -5.53 -37.36 90.70
CA ILE A 982 -4.87 -38.44 91.43
C ILE A 982 -5.88 -39.09 92.38
N ASN A 983 -6.13 -40.39 92.20
CA ASN A 983 -7.22 -41.16 92.82
C ASN A 983 -6.88 -41.81 94.15
#